data_AF-A0A9P5CKK9-F1
#
_entry.id   AF-A0A9P5CKK9-F1
#
_cell.length_a   1.000
_cell.length_b   1.000
_cell.length_c   1.000
_cell.angle_alpha   90.00
_cell.angle_beta   90.00
_cell.angle_gamma   90.00
#
_symmetry.space_group_name_H-M   'P 1'
#
loop_
_entity.id
_entity.type
_entity.pdbx_description
1 polymer ?
#
loop_
_entity_poly.entity_id
_entity_poly.type
_entity_poly.pdbx_seq_one_letter_code
_entity_poly.pdbx_strand_id
1 'polypeptide(L)'
;MSSTSSGSKKSGKWWRVWQRFKKKDVNPEVTFKADKWESATMIIWLGASWTPFNLGDATVGGISVDVDLQLAAIGLINKVMDTFVQSSLKHTASVVLTIWMAFGVRGAGLLDLELEKELTEPLTCIVNFYKRASLNGWKKLGTRDILRFLASLSVAFCVLLLGLAVNTIGIPKERWWPTGDTEGYHLTGSMREMMTITMPRTHFVSLDWNNYWNEAWEMIGSGPVSWDAAAAIVAASTYTLLSGIPAPYQQPDPGWFAVTTEIPGYMTGVNTVVNGSTVQTMSVQNSVVQDTFNYFTANGSHSFQRYANGWHAFLNLTVPMLTTTCTSGFPGNATCDGCIEVDGPRGESPTDSTLEVTIGAVTALNFTGVTCNMTFSQALYPVGSWIIDGAGVSVSLDNYGSNKGTKPLPLGPFTEDRTCAGDVKGELNSITSRMSGLLDSGIVYHMVLTARNLAYFNKNFSATDDARGMAPVIAVMAQHLVTIADWNTTTSSDPEETTVSFPIRWEIYASGPRMAWEWAAVVILVVVLLALLAGGLYGLVKGIEPGPWLEKGGIMLLANQSKPIDSAKESVGGEASEEAEEATYYVRDSTAAHDEPQLVLVDKKGANNLDYVSVDKNKVYNNTRHPQTMNWHDAIHGSGY
;
A
#
# COMPACT_ATOMS: atom_id res chain seq x y z
N MET A 1 -60.40 2.23 -35.06
CA MET A 1 -60.89 3.62 -35.16
C MET A 1 -59.73 4.49 -35.62
N SER A 2 -60.00 5.28 -36.67
CA SER A 2 -59.20 6.38 -37.24
C SER A 2 -58.62 7.31 -36.15
N SER A 3 -57.54 8.08 -36.32
CA SER A 3 -57.11 8.92 -37.45
C SER A 3 -55.71 9.53 -37.20
N THR A 4 -54.85 9.56 -38.23
CA THR A 4 -54.01 10.69 -38.77
C THR A 4 -53.65 11.88 -37.85
N SER A 5 -52.48 12.55 -37.89
CA SER A 5 -51.44 12.74 -38.91
C SER A 5 -50.23 13.51 -38.32
N SER A 6 -49.18 13.67 -39.16
CA SER A 6 -48.16 14.75 -39.16
C SER A 6 -47.03 14.61 -38.12
N GLY A 7 -45.74 14.73 -38.44
CA GLY A 7 -45.04 15.18 -39.63
C GLY A 7 -43.52 15.16 -39.35
N SER A 8 -42.74 15.16 -40.44
CA SER A 8 -41.30 14.87 -40.56
C SER A 8 -40.32 15.64 -39.64
N LYS A 9 -39.15 15.05 -39.34
CA LYS A 9 -37.84 15.51 -39.87
C LYS A 9 -36.67 14.58 -39.52
N LYS A 10 -35.72 14.56 -40.46
CA LYS A 10 -34.47 13.78 -40.51
C LYS A 10 -33.55 14.05 -39.31
N SER A 11 -33.09 12.99 -38.64
CA SER A 11 -31.79 12.90 -37.96
C SER A 11 -31.44 11.40 -37.93
N GLY A 12 -30.22 10.92 -38.06
CA GLY A 12 -28.91 11.52 -38.14
C GLY A 12 -27.96 10.36 -37.89
N LYS A 13 -27.05 10.10 -38.82
CA LYS A 13 -26.15 8.94 -38.98
C LYS A 13 -25.22 8.62 -37.79
N TRP A 14 -25.41 9.20 -36.61
CA TRP A 14 -24.49 9.14 -35.47
C TRP A 14 -24.66 7.91 -34.57
N TRP A 15 -25.85 7.30 -34.51
CA TRP A 15 -26.10 6.19 -33.60
C TRP A 15 -25.48 4.84 -34.03
N ARG A 16 -25.09 4.68 -35.31
CA ARG A 16 -24.45 3.45 -35.82
C ARG A 16 -22.92 3.46 -35.75
N VAL A 17 -22.28 4.60 -35.45
CA VAL A 17 -20.82 4.69 -35.27
C VAL A 17 -20.43 4.26 -33.86
N TRP A 18 -21.29 4.51 -32.87
CA TRP A 18 -20.99 4.21 -31.47
C TRP A 18 -20.95 2.70 -31.14
N GLN A 19 -21.70 1.87 -31.86
CA GLN A 19 -21.67 0.41 -31.64
C GLN A 19 -20.51 -0.33 -32.34
N ARG A 20 -19.74 0.32 -33.23
CA ARG A 20 -18.58 -0.32 -33.87
C ARG A 20 -17.26 -0.18 -33.11
N PHE A 21 -17.21 0.64 -32.05
CA PHE A 21 -16.00 0.80 -31.23
C PHE A 21 -15.91 -0.19 -30.04
N LYS A 22 -16.88 -1.10 -29.88
CA LYS A 22 -16.87 -2.07 -28.77
C LYS A 22 -16.27 -3.45 -29.09
N LYS A 23 -15.72 -3.64 -30.30
CA LYS A 23 -15.05 -4.88 -30.72
C LYS A 23 -13.85 -4.55 -31.60
N LYS A 24 -12.72 -4.30 -30.97
CA LYS A 24 -11.41 -4.55 -31.57
C LYS A 24 -10.40 -4.76 -30.46
N ASP A 25 -9.80 -5.94 -30.46
CA ASP A 25 -8.68 -6.33 -29.62
C ASP A 25 -7.57 -5.28 -29.71
N VAL A 26 -7.18 -4.74 -28.56
CA VAL A 26 -6.03 -3.85 -28.44
C VAL A 26 -4.89 -4.69 -27.92
N ASN A 27 -4.04 -5.13 -28.85
CA ASN A 27 -2.65 -5.49 -28.56
C ASN A 27 -1.95 -4.27 -27.92
N PRO A 28 -1.20 -4.42 -26.82
CA PRO A 28 -0.43 -3.34 -26.24
C PRO A 28 0.91 -3.22 -26.96
N GLU A 29 0.90 -2.71 -28.20
CA GLU A 29 2.10 -2.11 -28.78
C GLU A 29 1.94 -0.59 -28.74
N VAL A 30 2.62 -0.03 -27.75
CA VAL A 30 2.78 1.40 -27.50
C VAL A 30 3.43 2.05 -28.72
N THR A 31 2.64 2.75 -29.52
CA THR A 31 3.14 3.75 -30.48
C THR A 31 2.67 5.13 -30.03
N PHE A 32 3.54 5.81 -29.28
CA PHE A 32 3.36 7.20 -28.89
C PHE A 32 3.45 8.12 -30.11
N LYS A 33 2.34 8.78 -30.44
CA LYS A 33 2.37 10.08 -31.10
C LYS A 33 1.61 11.08 -30.24
N ALA A 34 2.31 12.17 -29.95
CA ALA A 34 2.01 13.17 -28.96
C ALA A 34 0.69 13.91 -29.21
N ASP A 35 -0.08 14.10 -28.14
CA ASP A 35 -0.81 15.34 -27.90
C ASP A 35 -0.72 15.70 -26.41
N LYS A 36 -0.15 16.87 -26.12
CA LYS A 36 0.26 17.39 -24.79
C LYS A 36 -0.89 17.68 -23.81
N TRP A 37 -2.10 17.20 -24.10
CA TRP A 37 -3.29 17.44 -23.28
C TRP A 37 -3.60 16.29 -22.31
N GLU A 38 -2.99 15.12 -22.49
CA GLU A 38 -3.24 13.97 -21.62
C GLU A 38 -2.51 14.03 -20.28
N SER A 39 -1.53 14.91 -20.08
CA SER A 39 -0.68 14.92 -18.88
C SER A 39 -1.39 15.39 -17.60
N ALA A 40 -2.28 16.39 -17.67
CA ALA A 40 -2.99 16.88 -16.48
C ALA A 40 -4.13 15.93 -16.06
N THR A 41 -4.85 15.38 -17.05
CA THR A 41 -5.82 14.30 -16.83
C THR A 41 -5.14 13.01 -16.42
N MET A 42 -3.95 12.67 -16.95
CA MET A 42 -3.16 11.53 -16.46
C MET A 42 -2.72 11.72 -15.03
N ILE A 43 -2.27 12.90 -14.58
CA ILE A 43 -1.86 13.09 -13.17
C ILE A 43 -3.06 12.98 -12.22
N ILE A 44 -4.24 13.49 -12.62
CA ILE A 44 -5.49 13.32 -11.86
C ILE A 44 -5.96 11.87 -11.90
N TRP A 45 -5.83 11.20 -13.04
CA TRP A 45 -6.21 9.81 -13.24
C TRP A 45 -5.21 8.84 -12.58
N LEU A 46 -3.91 9.16 -12.51
CA LEU A 46 -2.84 8.42 -11.82
C LEU A 46 -2.83 8.71 -10.31
N GLY A 47 -3.27 9.90 -9.89
CA GLY A 47 -3.50 10.22 -8.48
C GLY A 47 -4.79 9.62 -7.92
N ALA A 48 -5.78 9.36 -8.78
CA ALA A 48 -7.03 8.68 -8.43
C ALA A 48 -7.03 7.16 -8.73
N SER A 49 -6.21 6.70 -9.68
CA SER A 49 -5.95 5.29 -9.93
C SER A 49 -4.78 4.86 -9.07
N TRP A 50 -5.09 3.98 -8.13
CA TRP A 50 -4.16 3.43 -7.16
C TRP A 50 -3.07 2.67 -7.91
N THR A 51 -1.99 3.35 -8.26
CA THR A 51 -0.92 2.76 -9.07
C THR A 51 0.08 2.08 -8.15
N PRO A 52 0.25 0.75 -8.23
CA PRO A 52 1.29 0.05 -7.51
C PRO A 52 2.66 0.42 -8.08
N PHE A 53 3.63 0.66 -7.18
CA PHE A 53 5.01 0.92 -7.53
C PHE A 53 5.84 -0.32 -7.22
N ASN A 54 6.75 -0.65 -8.14
CA ASN A 54 7.68 -1.75 -7.98
C ASN A 54 8.92 -1.21 -7.26
N LEU A 55 8.78 -0.94 -5.97
CA LEU A 55 9.91 -0.58 -5.13
C LEU A 55 10.41 -1.84 -4.44
N GLY A 56 11.67 -2.16 -4.70
CA GLY A 56 12.42 -3.23 -4.06
C GLY A 56 13.90 -2.92 -4.21
N ASP A 57 14.75 -3.66 -3.50
CA ASP A 57 16.19 -3.49 -3.60
C ASP A 57 16.64 -3.69 -5.05
N ALA A 58 17.15 -2.61 -5.65
CA ALA A 58 17.53 -2.60 -7.05
C ALA A 58 19.04 -2.36 -7.15
N THR A 59 19.76 -3.29 -7.76
CA THR A 59 21.16 -3.06 -8.14
C THR A 59 21.22 -2.29 -9.45
N VAL A 60 21.57 -1.00 -9.40
CA VAL A 60 21.82 -0.19 -10.59
C VAL A 60 23.33 -0.02 -10.73
N GLY A 61 23.91 -0.62 -11.79
CA GLY A 61 25.35 -0.53 -12.04
C GLY A 61 26.25 -1.18 -10.98
N GLY A 62 25.74 -2.19 -10.27
CA GLY A 62 26.48 -2.90 -9.20
C GLY A 62 26.42 -2.23 -7.82
N ILE A 63 25.69 -1.13 -7.68
CA ILE A 63 25.41 -0.48 -6.39
C ILE A 63 24.00 -0.87 -5.98
N SER A 64 23.84 -1.44 -4.79
CA SER A 64 22.53 -1.70 -4.18
C SER A 64 21.87 -0.38 -3.82
N VAL A 65 20.74 -0.08 -4.46
CA VAL A 65 19.89 1.07 -4.16
C VAL A 65 18.75 0.55 -3.29
N ASP A 66 18.79 0.88 -2.01
CA ASP A 66 17.70 0.55 -1.08
C ASP A 66 16.43 1.35 -1.41
N VAL A 67 15.32 0.91 -0.84
CA VAL A 67 14.02 1.57 -1.01
C VAL A 67 14.07 3.03 -0.51
N ASP A 68 14.82 3.30 0.56
CA ASP A 68 14.96 4.65 1.13
C ASP A 68 15.65 5.63 0.17
N LEU A 69 16.67 5.20 -0.57
CA LEU A 69 17.38 5.99 -1.58
C LEU A 69 16.48 6.22 -2.80
N GLN A 70 15.66 5.24 -3.18
CA GLN A 70 14.64 5.41 -4.23
C GLN A 70 13.60 6.45 -3.82
N LEU A 71 13.11 6.38 -2.57
CA LEU A 71 12.18 7.36 -1.99
C LEU A 71 12.83 8.76 -1.87
N ALA A 72 14.11 8.84 -1.50
CA ALA A 72 14.85 10.10 -1.43
C ALA A 72 15.04 10.75 -2.82
N ALA A 73 15.29 9.94 -3.86
CA ALA A 73 15.37 10.42 -5.24
C ALA A 73 14.02 10.99 -5.73
N ILE A 74 12.91 10.34 -5.37
CA ILE A 74 11.56 10.88 -5.60
C ILE A 74 11.38 12.21 -4.84
N GLY A 75 11.86 12.30 -3.60
CA GLY A 75 11.90 13.53 -2.82
C GLY A 75 12.67 14.67 -3.50
N LEU A 76 13.81 14.38 -4.14
CA LEU A 76 14.58 15.37 -4.90
C LEU A 76 13.79 15.89 -6.12
N ILE A 77 13.18 14.99 -6.89
CA ILE A 77 12.35 15.35 -8.06
C ILE A 77 11.21 16.28 -7.63
N ASN A 78 10.58 16.00 -6.49
CA ASN A 78 9.53 16.84 -5.93
C ASN A 78 10.00 18.26 -5.63
N LYS A 79 11.23 18.43 -5.11
CA LYS A 79 11.77 19.77 -4.83
C LYS A 79 12.11 20.55 -6.11
N VAL A 80 12.59 19.85 -7.13
CA VAL A 80 12.82 20.44 -8.46
C VAL A 80 11.50 20.91 -9.06
N MET A 81 10.44 20.09 -8.99
CA MET A 81 9.10 20.47 -9.46
C MET A 81 8.54 21.71 -8.73
N ASP A 82 8.65 21.79 -7.40
CA ASP A 82 8.25 22.96 -6.60
C ASP A 82 8.94 24.24 -7.12
N THR A 83 10.25 24.16 -7.37
CA THR A 83 11.04 25.29 -7.90
C THR A 83 10.55 25.72 -9.30
N PHE A 84 10.25 24.75 -10.18
CA PHE A 84 9.69 25.03 -11.51
C PHE A 84 8.30 25.67 -11.45
N VAL A 85 7.43 25.21 -10.54
CA VAL A 85 6.08 25.79 -10.35
C VAL A 85 6.19 27.24 -9.91
N GLN A 86 7.02 27.53 -8.92
CA GLN A 86 7.23 28.90 -8.45
C GLN A 86 7.78 29.78 -9.58
N SER A 87 8.81 29.33 -10.30
CA SER A 87 9.37 30.08 -11.44
C SER A 87 8.32 30.33 -12.54
N SER A 88 7.47 29.35 -12.82
CA SER A 88 6.44 29.44 -13.86
C SER A 88 5.29 30.38 -13.47
N LEU A 89 4.91 30.40 -12.20
CA LEU A 89 3.91 31.34 -11.68
C LEU A 89 4.44 32.78 -11.70
N LYS A 90 5.72 32.97 -11.38
CA LYS A 90 6.36 34.29 -11.50
C LYS A 90 6.31 34.81 -12.93
N HIS A 91 6.70 33.97 -13.90
CA HIS A 91 6.60 34.30 -15.32
C HIS A 91 5.15 34.59 -15.75
N THR A 92 4.19 33.80 -15.27
CA THR A 92 2.76 34.01 -15.53
C THR A 92 2.27 35.37 -15.01
N ALA A 93 2.70 35.76 -13.81
CA ALA A 93 2.39 37.06 -13.24
C ALA A 93 2.89 38.21 -14.13
N SER A 94 4.13 38.11 -14.62
CA SER A 94 4.74 39.09 -15.52
C SER A 94 3.99 39.19 -16.87
N VAL A 95 3.57 38.06 -17.45
CA VAL A 95 2.78 38.05 -18.69
C VAL A 95 1.41 38.69 -18.48
N VAL A 96 0.71 38.37 -17.39
CA VAL A 96 -0.60 38.97 -17.05
C VAL A 96 -0.47 40.49 -16.85
N LEU A 97 0.56 40.94 -16.15
CA LEU A 97 0.85 42.36 -15.96
C LEU A 97 1.15 43.07 -17.29
N THR A 98 1.93 42.43 -18.16
CA THR A 98 2.25 42.95 -19.50
C THR A 98 0.96 43.15 -20.31
N ILE A 99 0.05 42.18 -20.30
CA ILE A 99 -1.25 42.28 -20.97
C ILE A 99 -2.08 43.42 -20.41
N TRP A 100 -2.13 43.56 -19.08
CA TRP A 100 -2.92 44.61 -18.45
C TRP A 100 -2.41 46.00 -18.78
N MET A 101 -1.08 46.17 -18.85
CA MET A 101 -0.47 47.43 -19.26
C MET A 101 -0.60 47.70 -20.76
N ALA A 102 -0.51 46.67 -21.60
CA ALA A 102 -0.59 46.82 -23.06
C ALA A 102 -2.03 47.05 -23.57
N PHE A 103 -3.05 46.48 -22.90
CA PHE A 103 -4.46 46.55 -23.35
C PHE A 103 -5.35 47.44 -22.46
N GLY A 104 -4.82 48.04 -21.39
CA GLY A 104 -5.61 48.76 -20.38
C GLY A 104 -5.59 50.30 -20.51
N VAL A 105 -6.77 50.92 -20.42
CA VAL A 105 -6.97 52.40 -20.35
C VAL A 105 -6.62 52.97 -18.95
N ARG A 106 -6.28 52.12 -17.97
CA ARG A 106 -5.80 52.50 -16.63
C ARG A 106 -4.50 51.73 -16.36
N GLY A 107 -3.40 52.45 -16.16
CA GLY A 107 -2.06 51.88 -15.94
C GLY A 107 -1.98 50.98 -14.69
N ALA A 108 -0.84 50.31 -14.53
CA ALA A 108 -0.56 49.45 -13.38
C ALA A 108 -0.02 50.30 -12.20
N GLY A 109 -0.51 50.04 -10.99
CA GLY A 109 0.03 50.66 -9.78
C GLY A 109 1.30 49.95 -9.29
N LEU A 110 2.06 50.59 -8.40
CA LEU A 110 3.27 50.01 -7.79
C LEU A 110 2.96 48.70 -7.02
N LEU A 111 1.77 48.61 -6.44
CA LEU A 111 1.21 47.42 -5.79
C LEU A 111 0.87 46.29 -6.79
N ASP A 112 0.65 46.59 -8.07
CA ASP A 112 0.36 45.57 -9.08
C ASP A 112 1.62 44.83 -9.53
N LEU A 113 2.79 45.48 -9.46
CA LEU A 113 4.09 44.88 -9.74
C LEU A 113 4.44 43.76 -8.74
N GLU A 114 3.80 43.77 -7.56
CA GLU A 114 3.97 42.71 -6.55
C GLU A 114 3.10 41.48 -6.80
N LEU A 115 2.33 41.42 -7.91
CA LEU A 115 1.51 40.26 -8.26
C LEU A 115 2.31 38.95 -8.29
N GLU A 116 3.60 39.01 -8.65
CA GLU A 116 4.54 37.89 -8.57
C GLU A 116 4.60 37.28 -7.15
N LYS A 117 4.72 38.16 -6.15
CA LYS A 117 4.75 37.79 -4.73
C LYS A 117 3.37 37.44 -4.20
N GLU A 118 2.30 38.11 -4.67
CA GLU A 118 0.93 37.79 -4.27
C GLU A 118 0.50 36.37 -4.66
N LEU A 119 1.06 35.80 -5.74
CA LEU A 119 0.76 34.44 -6.21
C LEU A 119 1.61 33.35 -5.55
N THR A 120 2.71 33.72 -4.89
CA THR A 120 3.65 32.77 -4.27
C THR A 120 3.65 32.84 -2.75
N GLU A 121 3.26 33.99 -2.17
CA GLU A 121 3.29 34.25 -0.73
C GLU A 121 1.90 34.72 -0.23
N PRO A 122 1.17 33.90 0.55
CA PRO A 122 -0.20 34.22 0.95
C PRO A 122 -0.27 35.41 1.90
N LEU A 123 0.73 35.60 2.77
CA LEU A 123 0.80 36.75 3.68
C LEU A 123 0.96 38.07 2.91
N THR A 124 1.82 38.08 1.88
CA THR A 124 2.02 39.23 1.01
C THR A 124 0.74 39.60 0.26
N CYS A 125 -0.03 38.60 -0.19
CA CYS A 125 -1.35 38.81 -0.78
C CYS A 125 -2.35 39.49 0.18
N ILE A 126 -2.40 39.07 1.45
CA ILE A 126 -3.28 39.66 2.48
C ILE A 126 -2.86 41.11 2.78
N VAL A 127 -1.57 41.35 2.97
CA VAL A 127 -1.02 42.69 3.24
C VAL A 127 -1.32 43.63 2.08
N ASN A 128 -1.12 43.20 0.83
CA ASN A 128 -1.35 44.05 -0.33
C ASN A 128 -2.83 44.31 -0.59
N PHE A 129 -3.72 43.36 -0.26
CA PHE A 129 -5.15 43.63 -0.28
C PHE A 129 -5.57 44.66 0.77
N TYR A 130 -5.03 44.56 1.99
CA TYR A 130 -5.28 45.56 3.03
C TYR A 130 -4.77 46.94 2.62
N LYS A 131 -3.56 47.03 2.05
CA LYS A 131 -3.02 48.27 1.49
C LYS A 131 -3.93 48.84 0.40
N ARG A 132 -4.38 48.03 -0.56
CA ARG A 132 -5.34 48.45 -1.60
C ARG A 132 -6.68 48.93 -1.02
N ALA A 133 -7.17 48.29 0.04
CA ALA A 133 -8.39 48.69 0.74
C ALA A 133 -8.24 50.02 1.50
N SER A 134 -7.06 50.25 2.09
CA SER A 134 -6.73 51.49 2.80
C SER A 134 -6.58 52.67 1.84
N LEU A 135 -5.91 52.49 0.70
CA LEU A 135 -5.62 53.55 -0.28
C LEU A 135 -6.85 53.93 -1.13
N ASN A 136 -7.64 52.94 -1.58
CA ASN A 136 -8.81 53.21 -2.43
C ASN A 136 -10.10 53.45 -1.62
N GLY A 137 -10.07 53.16 -0.31
CA GLY A 137 -11.21 53.19 0.59
C GLY A 137 -12.08 51.94 0.50
N TRP A 138 -12.40 51.34 1.65
CA TRP A 138 -13.16 50.09 1.79
C TRP A 138 -14.51 50.06 1.05
N LYS A 139 -15.14 51.22 0.83
CA LYS A 139 -16.43 51.34 0.10
C LYS A 139 -16.30 51.37 -1.43
N LYS A 140 -15.09 51.58 -1.97
CA LYS A 140 -14.83 51.67 -3.42
C LYS A 140 -14.13 50.42 -3.98
N LEU A 141 -13.93 49.40 -3.14
CA LEU A 141 -13.45 48.09 -3.60
C LEU A 141 -14.43 47.50 -4.60
N GLY A 142 -14.00 47.44 -5.87
CA GLY A 142 -14.80 46.83 -6.93
C GLY A 142 -14.87 45.32 -6.75
N THR A 143 -15.93 44.70 -7.30
CA THR A 143 -16.08 43.24 -7.34
C THR A 143 -14.90 42.54 -8.01
N ARG A 144 -14.24 43.20 -8.96
CA ARG A 144 -13.04 42.71 -9.64
C ARG A 144 -11.83 42.58 -8.71
N ASP A 145 -11.62 43.52 -7.79
CA ASP A 145 -10.46 43.51 -6.88
C ASP A 145 -10.62 42.45 -5.79
N ILE A 146 -11.85 42.24 -5.32
CA ILE A 146 -12.20 41.14 -4.40
C ILE A 146 -11.99 39.80 -5.09
N LEU A 147 -12.44 39.65 -6.34
CA LEU A 147 -12.28 38.41 -7.09
C LEU A 147 -10.82 38.11 -7.43
N ARG A 148 -10.02 39.14 -7.74
CA ARG A 148 -8.56 39.02 -7.89
C ARG A 148 -7.92 38.55 -6.58
N PHE A 149 -8.24 39.18 -5.46
CA PHE A 149 -7.69 38.81 -4.16
C PHE A 149 -8.03 37.37 -3.78
N LEU A 150 -9.29 36.95 -3.94
CA LEU A 150 -9.70 35.58 -3.64
C LEU A 150 -8.98 34.56 -4.55
N ALA A 151 -8.81 34.88 -5.83
CA ALA A 151 -8.09 34.02 -6.76
C ALA A 151 -6.58 33.94 -6.44
N SER A 152 -5.91 35.09 -6.21
CA SER A 152 -4.48 35.12 -5.89
C SER A 152 -4.19 34.48 -4.53
N LEU A 153 -5.04 34.71 -3.53
CA LEU A 153 -4.93 34.08 -2.22
C LEU A 153 -5.08 32.56 -2.30
N SER A 154 -6.06 32.08 -3.09
CA SER A 154 -6.27 30.65 -3.30
C SER A 154 -5.05 29.99 -3.96
N VAL A 155 -4.48 30.62 -4.99
CA VAL A 155 -3.26 30.12 -5.65
C VAL A 155 -2.09 30.13 -4.67
N ALA A 156 -1.87 31.22 -3.92
CA ALA A 156 -0.76 31.33 -2.98
C ALA A 156 -0.83 30.31 -1.84
N PHE A 157 -2.01 30.03 -1.29
CA PHE A 157 -2.19 28.96 -0.31
C PHE A 157 -1.94 27.57 -0.93
N CYS A 158 -2.37 27.34 -2.18
CA CYS A 158 -2.11 26.07 -2.85
C CYS A 158 -0.63 25.87 -3.18
N VAL A 159 0.11 26.93 -3.52
CA VAL A 159 1.57 26.89 -3.70
C VAL A 159 2.27 26.59 -2.39
N LEU A 160 1.86 27.23 -1.29
CA LEU A 160 2.40 26.95 0.04
C LEU A 160 2.19 25.49 0.46
N LEU A 161 1.03 24.92 0.11
CA LEU A 161 0.68 23.53 0.42
C LEU A 161 1.10 22.53 -0.68
N LEU A 162 1.85 22.96 -1.70
CA LEU A 162 2.25 22.10 -2.81
C LEU A 162 3.10 20.92 -2.34
N GLY A 163 4.02 21.16 -1.38
CA GLY A 163 4.84 20.11 -0.79
C GLY A 163 4.01 19.02 -0.11
N LEU A 164 2.93 19.40 0.58
CA LEU A 164 1.97 18.45 1.17
C LEU A 164 1.27 17.64 0.08
N ALA A 165 0.76 18.31 -0.97
CA ALA A 165 0.04 17.65 -2.05
C ALA A 165 0.91 16.64 -2.80
N VAL A 166 2.14 17.04 -3.14
CA VAL A 166 3.10 16.20 -3.85
C VAL A 166 3.57 15.02 -2.98
N ASN A 167 3.82 15.23 -1.68
CA ASN A 167 4.17 14.12 -0.77
C ASN A 167 2.99 13.15 -0.56
N THR A 168 1.76 13.68 -0.58
CA THR A 168 0.55 12.85 -0.41
C THR A 168 0.26 11.99 -1.65
N ILE A 169 0.47 12.52 -2.85
CA ILE A 169 0.07 11.86 -4.11
C ILE A 169 1.25 11.15 -4.80
N GLY A 170 2.46 11.70 -4.70
CA GLY A 170 3.62 11.28 -5.48
C GLY A 170 4.58 10.33 -4.76
N ILE A 171 4.60 10.31 -3.42
CA ILE A 171 5.49 9.41 -2.68
C ILE A 171 4.74 8.09 -2.42
N PRO A 172 5.23 6.96 -2.98
CA PRO A 172 4.66 5.65 -2.68
C PRO A 172 4.89 5.29 -1.22
N LYS A 173 3.87 4.71 -0.59
CA LYS A 173 3.87 4.31 0.82
C LYS A 173 3.36 2.89 0.94
N GLU A 174 3.83 2.16 1.95
CA GLU A 174 3.30 0.85 2.30
C GLU A 174 1.83 0.95 2.68
N ARG A 175 1.03 0.03 2.13
CA ARG A 175 -0.40 -0.02 2.40
C ARG A 175 -0.97 -1.41 2.19
N TRP A 176 -1.98 -1.70 2.99
CA TRP A 176 -2.87 -2.83 2.80
C TRP A 176 -3.84 -2.58 1.64
N TRP A 177 -3.82 -3.46 0.65
CA TRP A 177 -4.62 -3.40 -0.55
C TRP A 177 -5.41 -4.69 -0.77
N PRO A 178 -6.71 -4.62 -1.14
CA PRO A 178 -7.51 -3.41 -1.26
C PRO A 178 -7.90 -2.79 0.09
N THR A 179 -8.10 -1.47 0.07
CA THR A 179 -8.61 -0.70 1.22
C THR A 179 -10.13 -0.87 1.33
N GLY A 180 -10.59 -1.44 2.43
CA GLY A 180 -12.02 -1.55 2.73
C GLY A 180 -12.26 -2.53 3.87
N ASP A 181 -13.25 -2.27 4.72
CA ASP A 181 -13.57 -3.14 5.85
C ASP A 181 -13.86 -4.58 5.39
N THR A 182 -13.16 -5.53 6.00
CA THR A 182 -13.40 -6.97 5.86
C THR A 182 -14.69 -7.40 6.55
N GLU A 183 -15.25 -6.52 7.38
CA GLU A 183 -16.48 -6.73 8.13
C GLU A 183 -17.64 -6.21 7.29
N GLY A 184 -18.42 -7.16 6.77
CA GLY A 184 -19.32 -6.98 5.64
C GLY A 184 -20.23 -5.76 5.75
N TYR A 185 -20.33 -5.02 4.64
CA TYR A 185 -21.60 -4.65 3.98
C TYR A 185 -21.40 -3.89 2.65
N HIS A 186 -20.17 -3.54 2.24
CA HIS A 186 -19.92 -2.83 0.97
C HIS A 186 -18.71 -3.29 0.14
N LEU A 187 -18.39 -4.58 0.12
CA LEU A 187 -17.44 -5.11 -0.88
C LEU A 187 -18.14 -5.21 -2.25
N THR A 188 -17.67 -4.43 -3.22
CA THR A 188 -18.09 -4.59 -4.62
C THR A 188 -17.62 -5.96 -5.15
N GLY A 189 -18.32 -6.52 -6.14
CA GLY A 189 -17.94 -7.81 -6.73
C GLY A 189 -16.50 -7.85 -7.23
N SER A 190 -16.02 -6.75 -7.82
CA SER A 190 -14.63 -6.60 -8.26
C SER A 190 -13.64 -6.56 -7.09
N MET A 191 -13.97 -5.91 -5.97
CA MET A 191 -13.12 -5.96 -4.76
C MET A 191 -13.02 -7.37 -4.21
N ARG A 192 -14.12 -8.11 -4.18
CA ARG A 192 -14.12 -9.50 -3.73
C ARG A 192 -13.22 -10.37 -4.62
N GLU A 193 -13.30 -10.20 -5.93
CA GLU A 193 -12.42 -10.88 -6.89
C GLU A 193 -10.94 -10.56 -6.63
N MET A 194 -10.58 -9.30 -6.40
CA MET A 194 -9.20 -8.90 -6.09
C MET A 194 -8.67 -9.41 -4.74
N MET A 195 -9.57 -9.63 -3.76
CA MET A 195 -9.24 -10.17 -2.43
C MET A 195 -9.26 -11.70 -2.37
N THR A 196 -9.55 -12.36 -3.49
CA THR A 196 -9.64 -13.81 -3.57
C THR A 196 -8.43 -14.32 -4.35
N ILE A 197 -7.79 -15.36 -3.83
CA ILE A 197 -6.85 -16.16 -4.62
C ILE A 197 -7.42 -17.55 -4.85
N THR A 198 -7.00 -18.13 -5.96
CA THR A 198 -7.27 -19.51 -6.31
C THR A 198 -5.94 -20.19 -6.59
N MET A 199 -5.70 -21.34 -5.96
CA MET A 199 -4.51 -22.14 -6.17
C MET A 199 -4.90 -23.60 -6.45
N PRO A 200 -4.11 -24.35 -7.23
CA PRO A 200 -4.29 -25.79 -7.35
C PRO A 200 -4.26 -26.44 -5.96
N ARG A 201 -5.11 -27.44 -5.73
CA ARG A 201 -5.11 -28.15 -4.45
C ARG A 201 -3.83 -28.93 -4.27
N THR A 202 -3.29 -28.90 -3.06
CA THR A 202 -2.15 -29.73 -2.66
C THR A 202 -2.65 -31.00 -1.99
N HIS A 203 -2.00 -32.12 -2.31
CA HIS A 203 -2.20 -33.42 -1.69
C HIS A 203 -0.90 -33.88 -1.03
N PHE A 204 -1.01 -34.46 0.15
CA PHE A 204 0.07 -35.13 0.84
C PHE A 204 0.24 -36.54 0.29
N VAL A 205 1.48 -36.92 0.00
CA VAL A 205 1.84 -38.23 -0.56
C VAL A 205 2.53 -39.10 0.47
N SER A 206 3.53 -38.55 1.15
CA SER A 206 4.32 -39.26 2.18
C SER A 206 4.94 -38.28 3.17
N LEU A 207 5.43 -38.81 4.29
CA LEU A 207 6.11 -38.05 5.34
C LEU A 207 7.52 -38.62 5.55
N ASP A 208 8.48 -37.73 5.82
CA ASP A 208 9.89 -38.10 5.99
C ASP A 208 10.53 -37.27 7.12
N TRP A 209 11.51 -37.83 7.81
CA TRP A 209 12.27 -37.18 8.91
C TRP A 209 13.76 -37.07 8.58
N ASN A 210 14.11 -37.08 7.29
CA ASN A 210 15.48 -36.94 6.80
C ASN A 210 16.15 -35.62 7.20
N ASN A 211 15.38 -34.55 7.47
CA ASN A 211 15.88 -33.32 8.09
C ASN A 211 16.66 -33.60 9.40
N TYR A 212 16.12 -34.45 10.29
CA TYR A 212 16.79 -34.85 11.53
C TYR A 212 17.96 -35.80 11.33
N TRP A 213 17.92 -36.59 10.25
CA TRP A 213 19.05 -37.42 9.88
C TRP A 213 20.27 -36.58 9.49
N ASN A 214 20.08 -35.49 8.73
CA ASN A 214 21.17 -34.58 8.39
C ASN A 214 21.78 -33.93 9.63
N GLU A 215 20.95 -33.48 10.57
CA GLU A 215 21.42 -32.93 11.85
C GLU A 215 22.22 -33.97 12.65
N ALA A 216 21.68 -35.19 12.78
CA ALA A 216 22.37 -36.28 13.46
C ALA A 216 23.69 -36.66 12.76
N TRP A 217 23.70 -36.66 11.44
CA TRP A 217 24.90 -36.92 10.64
C TRP A 217 25.99 -35.87 10.91
N GLU A 218 25.64 -34.59 10.98
CA GLU A 218 26.58 -33.52 11.31
C GLU A 218 27.12 -33.67 12.74
N MET A 219 26.29 -34.12 13.68
CA MET A 219 26.68 -34.30 15.08
C MET A 219 27.64 -35.47 15.30
N ILE A 220 27.37 -36.64 14.71
CA ILE A 220 28.08 -37.89 15.05
C ILE A 220 28.73 -38.60 13.85
N GLY A 221 28.64 -38.00 12.67
CA GLY A 221 29.22 -38.53 11.44
C GLY A 221 28.35 -39.61 10.80
N SER A 222 28.98 -40.45 9.97
CA SER A 222 28.28 -41.38 9.10
C SER A 222 27.94 -42.74 9.68
N GLY A 223 26.70 -43.22 9.46
CA GLY A 223 26.37 -44.63 9.57
C GLY A 223 25.01 -44.92 10.23
N PRO A 224 24.79 -46.18 10.67
CA PRO A 224 23.56 -46.57 11.38
C PRO A 224 23.34 -45.80 12.69
N VAL A 225 24.42 -45.31 13.30
CA VAL A 225 24.35 -44.54 14.55
C VAL A 225 23.68 -43.18 14.31
N SER A 226 23.84 -42.57 13.12
CA SER A 226 23.17 -41.31 12.75
C SER A 226 21.64 -41.47 12.72
N TRP A 227 21.15 -42.62 12.26
CA TRP A 227 19.72 -42.94 12.31
C TRP A 227 19.21 -43.10 13.74
N ASP A 228 20.01 -43.73 14.61
CA ASP A 228 19.68 -43.87 16.03
C ASP A 228 19.65 -42.51 16.74
N ALA A 229 20.63 -41.65 16.46
CA ALA A 229 20.68 -40.29 16.99
C ALA A 229 19.54 -39.42 16.45
N ALA A 230 19.17 -39.52 15.18
CA ALA A 230 18.03 -38.81 14.60
C ALA A 230 16.74 -39.17 15.33
N ALA A 231 16.46 -40.47 15.51
CA ALA A 231 15.31 -40.93 16.26
C ALA A 231 15.34 -40.48 17.74
N ALA A 232 16.52 -40.35 18.34
CA ALA A 232 16.67 -39.80 19.69
C ALA A 232 16.37 -38.29 19.76
N ILE A 233 16.78 -37.51 18.76
CA ILE A 233 16.46 -36.07 18.64
C ILE A 233 14.95 -35.87 18.48
N VAL A 234 14.33 -36.64 17.58
CA VAL A 234 12.87 -36.62 17.37
C VAL A 234 12.12 -37.01 18.65
N ALA A 235 12.58 -38.05 19.35
CA ALA A 235 12.02 -38.45 20.64
C ALA A 235 12.12 -37.33 21.69
N ALA A 236 13.26 -36.65 21.78
CA ALA A 236 13.46 -35.54 22.71
C ALA A 236 12.53 -34.36 22.39
N SER A 237 12.45 -33.92 21.12
CA SER A 237 11.54 -32.85 20.67
C SER A 237 10.08 -33.19 20.92
N THR A 238 9.70 -34.45 20.71
CA THR A 238 8.32 -34.92 20.95
C THR A 238 7.98 -34.93 22.45
N TYR A 239 8.93 -35.31 23.29
CA TYR A 239 8.75 -35.28 24.74
C TYR A 239 8.60 -33.85 25.27
N THR A 240 9.41 -32.90 24.81
CA THR A 240 9.33 -31.50 25.27
C THR A 240 7.98 -30.87 24.93
N LEU A 241 7.39 -31.20 23.77
CA LEU A 241 6.04 -30.76 23.40
C LEU A 241 4.97 -31.16 24.42
N LEU A 242 5.09 -32.32 25.08
CA LEU A 242 4.07 -32.79 26.04
C LEU A 242 3.84 -31.78 27.17
N SER A 243 4.86 -31.00 27.52
CA SER A 243 4.77 -29.93 28.53
C SER A 243 3.82 -28.79 28.12
N GLY A 244 3.62 -28.57 26.81
CA GLY A 244 2.76 -27.53 26.25
C GLY A 244 1.27 -27.89 26.17
N ILE A 245 0.92 -29.17 26.29
CA ILE A 245 -0.47 -29.66 26.14
C ILE A 245 -1.46 -29.00 27.12
N PRO A 246 -1.12 -28.77 28.40
CA PRO A 246 -2.08 -28.17 29.34
C PRO A 246 -2.57 -26.76 28.95
N ALA A 247 -1.74 -25.95 28.29
CA ALA A 247 -2.05 -24.54 28.01
C ALA A 247 -3.31 -24.34 27.13
N PRO A 248 -3.48 -25.06 25.99
CA PRO A 248 -4.73 -25.08 25.24
C PRO A 248 -5.98 -25.38 26.06
N TYR A 249 -5.91 -26.33 27.00
CA TYR A 249 -7.06 -26.77 27.81
C TYR A 249 -7.37 -25.85 28.99
N GLN A 250 -6.49 -24.90 29.31
CA GLN A 250 -6.73 -23.85 30.31
C GLN A 250 -7.47 -22.64 29.72
N GLN A 251 -7.57 -22.53 28.40
CA GLN A 251 -8.25 -21.42 27.76
C GLN A 251 -9.76 -21.43 28.11
N PRO A 252 -10.36 -20.26 28.40
CA PRO A 252 -11.75 -20.18 28.81
C PRO A 252 -12.72 -20.55 27.68
N ASP A 253 -12.34 -20.30 26.43
CA ASP A 253 -13.14 -20.62 25.25
C ASP A 253 -12.56 -21.86 24.54
N PRO A 254 -13.34 -22.93 24.35
CA PRO A 254 -12.87 -24.08 23.60
C PRO A 254 -12.83 -23.81 22.09
N GLY A 255 -11.90 -24.43 21.39
CA GLY A 255 -11.66 -24.22 19.96
C GLY A 255 -10.32 -24.80 19.51
N TRP A 256 -9.81 -24.31 18.39
CA TRP A 256 -8.49 -24.67 17.89
C TRP A 256 -7.39 -23.85 18.55
N PHE A 257 -6.37 -24.52 19.08
CA PHE A 257 -5.21 -23.88 19.68
C PHE A 257 -3.92 -24.56 19.22
N ALA A 258 -2.86 -23.77 19.10
CA ALA A 258 -1.52 -24.30 18.90
C ALA A 258 -0.98 -24.84 20.24
N VAL A 259 -0.39 -26.03 20.21
CA VAL A 259 0.49 -26.51 21.26
C VAL A 259 1.86 -25.88 21.01
N THR A 260 2.43 -25.22 22.02
CA THR A 260 3.73 -24.54 21.90
C THR A 260 4.82 -25.55 21.56
N THR A 261 5.37 -25.44 20.36
CA THR A 261 6.50 -26.23 19.86
C THR A 261 7.81 -25.49 20.16
N GLU A 262 8.91 -26.24 20.35
CA GLU A 262 10.24 -25.63 20.51
C GLU A 262 10.81 -25.12 19.18
N ILE A 263 10.31 -25.63 18.05
CA ILE A 263 10.83 -25.37 16.72
C ILE A 263 10.00 -24.26 16.04
N PRO A 264 10.60 -23.07 15.77
CA PRO A 264 9.91 -21.99 15.11
C PRO A 264 9.36 -22.41 13.75
N GLY A 265 8.12 -22.02 13.45
CA GLY A 265 7.49 -22.25 12.16
C GLY A 265 6.79 -23.60 11.99
N TYR A 266 6.84 -24.48 12.99
CA TYR A 266 6.08 -25.72 13.04
C TYR A 266 4.95 -25.60 14.05
N MET A 267 3.72 -25.85 13.64
CA MET A 267 2.54 -25.68 14.50
C MET A 267 1.72 -26.95 14.58
N THR A 268 1.65 -27.53 15.78
CA THR A 268 0.77 -28.65 16.11
C THR A 268 -0.52 -28.11 16.74
N GLY A 269 -1.62 -28.22 16.02
CA GLY A 269 -2.94 -27.78 16.45
C GLY A 269 -3.72 -28.87 17.18
N VAL A 270 -4.44 -28.50 18.24
CA VAL A 270 -5.39 -29.36 18.94
C VAL A 270 -6.75 -28.66 19.06
N ASN A 271 -7.82 -29.42 18.79
CA ASN A 271 -9.18 -28.97 19.04
C ASN A 271 -9.58 -29.33 20.47
N THR A 272 -9.83 -28.32 21.29
CA THR A 272 -10.24 -28.51 22.70
C THR A 272 -11.73 -28.77 22.85
N VAL A 273 -12.52 -28.68 21.77
CA VAL A 273 -13.91 -29.14 21.72
C VAL A 273 -13.93 -30.66 21.59
N VAL A 274 -13.88 -31.35 22.73
CA VAL A 274 -13.87 -32.82 22.78
C VAL A 274 -15.30 -33.37 22.77
N ASN A 275 -15.57 -34.30 21.85
CA ASN A 275 -16.81 -35.07 21.82
C ASN A 275 -16.54 -36.52 22.28
N GLY A 276 -16.87 -36.84 23.54
CA GLY A 276 -16.55 -38.13 24.14
C GLY A 276 -15.05 -38.30 24.39
N SER A 277 -14.44 -39.33 23.79
CA SER A 277 -12.97 -39.55 23.78
C SER A 277 -12.33 -39.23 22.44
N THR A 278 -13.04 -38.50 21.57
CA THR A 278 -12.54 -38.12 20.24
C THR A 278 -11.88 -36.75 20.28
N VAL A 279 -10.64 -36.69 19.84
CA VAL A 279 -9.82 -35.47 19.72
C VAL A 279 -9.36 -35.33 18.28
N GLN A 280 -9.40 -34.10 17.77
CA GLN A 280 -8.88 -33.76 16.45
C GLN A 280 -7.63 -32.92 16.61
N THR A 281 -6.61 -33.24 15.84
CA THR A 281 -5.35 -32.50 15.76
C THR A 281 -4.99 -32.25 14.31
N MET A 282 -4.24 -31.18 14.05
CA MET A 282 -3.75 -30.88 12.70
C MET A 282 -2.34 -30.33 12.74
N SER A 283 -1.65 -30.34 11.62
CA SER A 283 -0.35 -29.69 11.49
C SER A 283 -0.41 -28.54 10.49
N VAL A 284 0.33 -27.48 10.79
CA VAL A 284 0.59 -26.37 9.87
C VAL A 284 2.07 -26.05 9.91
N GLN A 285 2.66 -25.81 8.75
CA GLN A 285 4.04 -25.33 8.62
C GLN A 285 4.06 -23.94 7.99
N ASN A 286 4.90 -23.05 8.54
CA ASN A 286 5.11 -21.72 8.01
C ASN A 286 5.68 -21.73 6.58
N SER A 287 6.48 -22.75 6.24
CA SER A 287 7.02 -22.97 4.89
C SER A 287 5.92 -23.03 3.84
N VAL A 288 4.84 -23.78 4.08
CA VAL A 288 3.71 -23.89 3.13
C VAL A 288 3.03 -22.54 2.89
N VAL A 289 2.88 -21.73 3.94
CA VAL A 289 2.33 -20.38 3.85
C VAL A 289 3.28 -19.45 3.09
N GLN A 290 4.58 -19.52 3.39
CA GLN A 290 5.62 -18.75 2.72
C GLN A 290 5.70 -19.12 1.23
N ASP A 291 5.65 -20.41 0.90
CA ASP A 291 5.69 -20.91 -0.48
C ASP A 291 4.46 -20.45 -1.27
N THR A 292 3.30 -20.42 -0.62
CA THR A 292 2.08 -19.85 -1.22
C THR A 292 2.29 -18.37 -1.53
N PHE A 293 2.83 -17.59 -0.59
CA PHE A 293 3.15 -16.18 -0.82
C PHE A 293 4.18 -15.99 -1.94
N ASN A 294 5.27 -16.76 -1.92
CA ASN A 294 6.32 -16.76 -2.94
C ASN A 294 5.78 -17.11 -4.34
N TYR A 295 4.83 -18.05 -4.41
CA TYR A 295 4.18 -18.40 -5.66
C TYR A 295 3.40 -17.22 -6.24
N PHE A 296 2.62 -16.48 -5.43
CA PHE A 296 1.86 -15.32 -5.91
C PHE A 296 2.74 -14.10 -6.20
N THR A 297 3.85 -13.93 -5.48
CA THR A 297 4.82 -12.88 -5.80
C THR A 297 5.56 -13.17 -7.12
N ALA A 298 5.77 -14.44 -7.47
CA ALA A 298 6.34 -14.83 -8.76
C ALA A 298 5.31 -14.81 -9.92
N ASN A 299 4.14 -15.42 -9.69
CA ASN A 299 3.20 -15.81 -10.75
C ASN A 299 1.84 -15.10 -10.70
N GLY A 300 1.66 -14.15 -9.77
CA GLY A 300 0.40 -13.45 -9.57
C GLY A 300 -0.16 -12.82 -10.85
N SER A 301 -1.48 -12.95 -11.05
CA SER A 301 -2.19 -12.40 -12.22
C SER A 301 -2.21 -10.88 -12.21
N HIS A 302 -2.16 -10.27 -11.02
CA HIS A 302 -2.14 -8.83 -10.84
C HIS A 302 -0.76 -8.33 -10.42
N SER A 303 -0.40 -7.12 -10.85
CA SER A 303 0.87 -6.49 -10.45
C SER A 303 0.99 -6.38 -8.94
N PHE A 304 -0.06 -6.01 -8.22
CA PHE A 304 0.00 -5.87 -6.76
C PHE A 304 0.32 -7.17 -6.01
N GLN A 305 0.07 -8.35 -6.59
CA GLN A 305 0.47 -9.63 -6.00
C GLN A 305 1.97 -9.85 -6.17
N ARG A 306 2.50 -9.50 -7.35
CA ARG A 306 3.91 -9.69 -7.70
C ARG A 306 4.89 -8.77 -6.97
N TYR A 307 4.40 -7.62 -6.52
CA TYR A 307 5.19 -6.61 -5.80
C TYR A 307 4.72 -6.44 -4.36
N ALA A 308 4.03 -7.45 -3.83
CA ALA A 308 3.67 -7.45 -2.43
C ALA A 308 4.91 -7.74 -1.58
N ASN A 309 5.08 -6.99 -0.50
CA ASN A 309 6.09 -7.24 0.52
C ASN A 309 5.52 -8.02 1.70
N GLY A 310 4.19 -8.15 1.75
CA GLY A 310 3.51 -8.86 2.82
C GLY A 310 2.06 -9.13 2.47
N TRP A 311 1.37 -9.83 3.36
CA TRP A 311 -0.06 -10.06 3.25
C TRP A 311 -0.71 -10.30 4.61
N HIS A 312 -2.01 -10.06 4.64
CA HIS A 312 -2.92 -10.50 5.68
C HIS A 312 -3.95 -11.40 4.99
N ALA A 313 -3.92 -12.69 5.28
CA ALA A 313 -4.69 -13.68 4.55
C ALA A 313 -5.40 -14.67 5.48
N PHE A 314 -6.61 -15.07 5.08
CA PHE A 314 -7.25 -16.30 5.54
C PHE A 314 -7.10 -17.35 4.44
N LEU A 315 -6.12 -18.23 4.61
CA LEU A 315 -5.72 -19.21 3.62
C LEU A 315 -6.40 -20.53 3.91
N ASN A 316 -7.24 -20.99 3.00
CA ASN A 316 -7.69 -22.38 3.01
C ASN A 316 -6.52 -23.23 2.53
N LEU A 317 -5.90 -23.98 3.45
CA LEU A 317 -4.78 -24.86 3.15
C LEU A 317 -5.20 -26.30 3.35
N THR A 318 -4.64 -27.21 2.54
CA THR A 318 -4.71 -28.63 2.85
C THR A 318 -3.77 -28.89 4.02
N VAL A 319 -4.30 -29.43 5.10
CA VAL A 319 -3.56 -29.78 6.32
C VAL A 319 -3.71 -31.26 6.62
N PRO A 320 -2.65 -31.94 7.09
CA PRO A 320 -2.78 -33.30 7.59
C PRO A 320 -3.44 -33.26 8.97
N MET A 321 -4.45 -34.08 9.15
CA MET A 321 -5.31 -34.11 10.34
C MET A 321 -5.41 -35.53 10.88
N LEU A 322 -5.17 -35.70 12.18
CA LEU A 322 -5.44 -36.94 12.89
C LEU A 322 -6.73 -36.80 13.69
N THR A 323 -7.63 -37.78 13.51
CA THR A 323 -8.77 -37.96 14.40
C THR A 323 -8.50 -39.15 15.30
N THR A 324 -8.40 -38.91 16.60
CA THR A 324 -8.03 -39.90 17.60
C THR A 324 -9.20 -40.20 18.51
N THR A 325 -9.57 -41.47 18.64
CA THR A 325 -10.59 -41.93 19.58
C THR A 325 -10.01 -43.03 20.46
N CYS A 326 -10.08 -42.85 21.78
CA CYS A 326 -9.56 -43.83 22.73
C CYS A 326 -10.67 -44.54 23.50
N THR A 327 -10.45 -45.81 23.81
CA THR A 327 -11.31 -46.64 24.65
C THR A 327 -10.52 -47.24 25.80
N SER A 328 -11.13 -47.28 26.97
CA SER A 328 -10.51 -47.84 28.17
C SER A 328 -10.41 -49.37 28.05
N GLY A 329 -9.28 -49.93 28.47
CA GLY A 329 -9.04 -51.37 28.44
C GLY A 329 -7.90 -51.76 27.50
N PHE A 330 -7.34 -52.92 27.80
CA PHE A 330 -6.20 -53.50 27.08
C PHE A 330 -6.68 -54.73 26.30
N PRO A 331 -6.27 -54.93 25.03
CA PRO A 331 -6.55 -56.17 24.32
C PRO A 331 -5.88 -57.31 25.10
N GLY A 332 -6.64 -58.36 25.43
CA GLY A 332 -6.23 -59.43 26.36
C GLY A 332 -5.00 -60.27 25.96
N ASN A 333 -4.30 -59.91 24.88
CA ASN A 333 -3.12 -60.60 24.36
C ASN A 333 -1.81 -59.78 24.42
N ALA A 334 -1.85 -58.49 24.75
CA ALA A 334 -0.63 -57.69 24.87
C ALA A 334 0.05 -57.96 26.23
N THR A 335 1.38 -58.07 26.25
CA THR A 335 2.15 -58.67 27.37
C THR A 335 3.00 -57.66 28.15
N CYS A 336 2.75 -56.38 27.93
CA CYS A 336 3.76 -55.36 28.12
C CYS A 336 3.21 -54.22 29.01
N ASP A 337 3.62 -54.24 30.29
CA ASP A 337 3.29 -53.22 31.31
C ASP A 337 4.10 -51.94 30.99
N GLY A 338 3.43 -50.79 30.91
CA GLY A 338 4.06 -49.48 30.70
C GLY A 338 4.63 -49.20 29.30
N CYS A 339 4.20 -49.91 28.24
CA CYS A 339 4.69 -49.67 26.88
C CYS A 339 3.63 -49.14 25.92
N ILE A 340 4.08 -48.78 24.71
CA ILE A 340 3.24 -48.28 23.62
C ILE A 340 3.50 -49.15 22.40
N GLU A 341 2.49 -49.87 21.94
CA GLU A 341 2.52 -50.65 20.70
C GLU A 341 1.70 -49.91 19.63
N VAL A 342 2.26 -49.72 18.44
CA VAL A 342 1.58 -49.04 17.33
C VAL A 342 1.42 -49.97 16.14
N ASP A 343 0.19 -50.38 15.91
CA ASP A 343 -0.22 -51.16 14.76
C ASP A 343 -0.67 -50.28 13.60
N GLY A 344 -0.40 -50.78 12.40
CA GLY A 344 -0.71 -50.08 11.17
C GLY A 344 -2.15 -50.31 10.70
N PRO A 345 -2.52 -49.72 9.55
CA PRO A 345 -3.81 -49.94 8.94
C PRO A 345 -4.01 -51.43 8.63
N ARG A 346 -4.93 -52.05 9.38
CA ARG A 346 -5.22 -53.51 9.30
C ARG A 346 -6.23 -53.84 8.20
N GLY A 347 -6.94 -52.84 7.67
CA GLY A 347 -7.97 -53.02 6.67
C GLY A 347 -7.41 -53.43 5.31
N GLU A 348 -8.20 -54.23 4.58
CA GLU A 348 -7.91 -54.61 3.19
C GLU A 348 -8.14 -53.44 2.22
N SER A 349 -8.80 -52.36 2.66
CA SER A 349 -9.05 -51.18 1.83
C SER A 349 -7.74 -50.43 1.55
N PRO A 350 -7.45 -50.06 0.29
CA PRO A 350 -6.26 -49.30 -0.05
C PRO A 350 -6.26 -47.88 0.54
N THR A 351 -7.42 -47.42 1.03
CA THR A 351 -7.61 -46.11 1.68
C THR A 351 -7.76 -46.19 3.21
N ASP A 352 -7.54 -47.38 3.81
CA ASP A 352 -7.49 -47.46 5.27
C ASP A 352 -6.24 -46.77 5.79
N SER A 353 -6.45 -45.72 6.59
CA SER A 353 -5.43 -44.85 7.17
C SER A 353 -5.51 -44.84 8.71
N THR A 354 -6.16 -45.84 9.31
CA THR A 354 -6.34 -45.90 10.77
C THR A 354 -5.20 -46.68 11.42
N LEU A 355 -4.54 -46.06 12.38
CA LEU A 355 -3.55 -46.66 13.26
C LEU A 355 -4.20 -47.07 14.56
N GLU A 356 -3.78 -48.21 15.11
CA GLU A 356 -4.21 -48.69 16.42
C GLU A 356 -3.03 -48.57 17.38
N VAL A 357 -3.14 -47.67 18.36
CA VAL A 357 -2.14 -47.46 19.39
C VAL A 357 -2.63 -48.08 20.68
N THR A 358 -1.92 -49.10 21.16
CA THR A 358 -2.20 -49.77 22.42
C THR A 358 -1.21 -49.30 23.48
N ILE A 359 -1.73 -48.75 24.58
CA ILE A 359 -0.95 -48.24 25.70
C ILE A 359 -1.12 -49.18 26.89
N GLY A 360 0.00 -49.74 27.35
CA GLY A 360 0.14 -50.67 28.47
C GLY A 360 -0.44 -50.16 29.78
N ALA A 361 -0.83 -51.10 30.65
CA ALA A 361 -1.21 -50.78 32.01
C ALA A 361 -0.06 -50.09 32.77
N VAL A 362 -0.38 -49.39 33.85
CA VAL A 362 0.59 -48.90 34.83
C VAL A 362 0.02 -49.15 36.21
N THR A 363 0.41 -50.27 36.79
CA THR A 363 -0.12 -50.76 38.08
C THR A 363 0.06 -49.74 39.21
N ALA A 364 1.20 -49.04 39.26
CA ALA A 364 1.50 -48.01 40.25
C ALA A 364 0.51 -46.83 40.25
N LEU A 365 -0.16 -46.56 39.11
CA LEU A 365 -1.14 -45.48 38.97
C LEU A 365 -2.59 -45.98 38.90
N ASN A 366 -2.85 -47.28 39.07
CA ASN A 366 -4.15 -47.91 38.81
C ASN A 366 -4.67 -47.68 37.37
N PHE A 367 -3.76 -47.55 36.40
CA PHE A 367 -4.11 -47.39 34.99
C PHE A 367 -4.22 -48.77 34.34
N THR A 368 -5.38 -49.10 33.77
CA THR A 368 -5.67 -50.44 33.21
C THR A 368 -5.28 -50.59 31.75
N GLY A 369 -4.65 -49.58 31.15
CA GLY A 369 -4.37 -49.52 29.72
C GLY A 369 -5.51 -48.92 28.90
N VAL A 370 -5.15 -48.46 27.69
CA VAL A 370 -6.06 -47.78 26.75
C VAL A 370 -5.69 -48.20 25.33
N THR A 371 -6.70 -48.34 24.47
CA THR A 371 -6.52 -48.52 23.03
C THR A 371 -7.04 -47.28 22.30
N CYS A 372 -6.24 -46.72 21.41
CA CYS A 372 -6.56 -45.51 20.66
C CYS A 372 -6.51 -45.77 19.16
N ASN A 373 -7.60 -45.45 18.47
CA ASN A 373 -7.66 -45.49 17.02
C ASN A 373 -7.39 -44.08 16.49
N MET A 374 -6.39 -43.95 15.63
CA MET A 374 -5.95 -42.68 15.05
C MET A 374 -6.08 -42.74 13.54
N THR A 375 -7.06 -42.05 12.99
CA THR A 375 -7.28 -42.00 11.53
C THR A 375 -6.58 -40.78 10.96
N PHE A 376 -5.62 -41.01 10.06
CA PHE A 376 -4.99 -39.97 9.26
C PHE A 376 -5.91 -39.56 8.11
N SER A 377 -6.04 -38.26 7.88
CA SER A 377 -6.83 -37.72 6.79
C SER A 377 -6.30 -36.37 6.35
N GLN A 378 -6.55 -36.01 5.10
CA GLN A 378 -6.30 -34.66 4.59
C GLN A 378 -7.58 -33.83 4.68
N ALA A 379 -7.46 -32.60 5.17
CA ALA A 379 -8.59 -31.69 5.29
C ALA A 379 -8.21 -30.28 4.81
N LEU A 380 -9.19 -29.55 4.29
CA LEU A 380 -9.06 -28.11 4.09
C LEU A 380 -9.37 -27.39 5.39
N TYR A 381 -8.47 -26.50 5.79
CA TYR A 381 -8.63 -25.67 6.98
C TYR A 381 -8.22 -24.22 6.71
N PRO A 382 -9.05 -23.22 7.10
CA PRO A 382 -8.68 -21.81 7.01
C PRO A 382 -7.70 -21.45 8.13
N VAL A 383 -6.51 -21.05 7.71
CA VAL A 383 -5.42 -20.61 8.56
C VAL A 383 -5.26 -19.11 8.40
N GLY A 384 -5.26 -18.39 9.53
CA GLY A 384 -4.92 -16.97 9.56
C GLY A 384 -3.41 -16.82 9.37
N SER A 385 -2.99 -15.97 8.43
CA SER A 385 -1.59 -15.80 8.08
C SER A 385 -1.25 -14.33 7.88
N TRP A 386 -0.20 -13.86 8.56
CA TRP A 386 0.37 -12.53 8.38
C TRP A 386 1.84 -12.62 7.96
N ILE A 387 2.20 -11.84 6.94
CA ILE A 387 3.59 -11.52 6.56
C ILE A 387 3.63 -10.00 6.47
N ILE A 388 4.54 -9.36 7.19
CA ILE A 388 4.65 -7.91 7.27
C ILE A 388 6.07 -7.52 6.88
N ASP A 389 6.24 -6.58 5.96
CA ASP A 389 7.53 -6.01 5.55
C ASP A 389 8.59 -7.06 5.14
N GLY A 390 8.15 -8.16 4.51
CA GLY A 390 9.03 -9.27 4.12
C GLY A 390 9.62 -10.05 5.30
N ALA A 391 9.12 -9.82 6.52
CA ALA A 391 9.54 -10.52 7.73
C ALA A 391 8.99 -11.97 7.79
N GLY A 392 9.30 -12.65 8.89
CA GLY A 392 8.86 -14.04 9.11
C GLY A 392 7.34 -14.20 9.13
N VAL A 393 6.88 -15.38 8.71
CA VAL A 393 5.46 -15.74 8.68
C VAL A 393 4.91 -15.89 10.10
N SER A 394 3.77 -15.25 10.37
CA SER A 394 2.93 -15.51 11.54
C SER A 394 1.67 -16.27 11.13
N VAL A 395 1.38 -17.35 11.85
CA VAL A 395 0.27 -18.27 11.57
C VAL A 395 -0.63 -18.39 12.80
N SER A 396 -1.96 -18.48 12.59
CA SER A 396 -2.96 -18.65 13.65
C SER A 396 -4.03 -19.66 13.25
N LEU A 397 -4.24 -20.69 14.07
CA LEU A 397 -5.30 -21.70 13.86
C LEU A 397 -6.69 -21.21 14.26
N ASP A 398 -6.76 -20.27 15.17
CA ASP A 398 -7.99 -19.64 15.69
C ASP A 398 -8.33 -18.32 14.97
N ASN A 399 -7.59 -18.01 13.90
CA ASN A 399 -7.76 -16.81 13.10
C ASN A 399 -7.61 -15.52 13.94
N TYR A 400 -6.60 -15.48 14.83
CA TYR A 400 -6.34 -14.38 15.76
C TYR A 400 -7.57 -14.07 16.64
N GLY A 401 -8.23 -15.13 17.12
CA GLY A 401 -9.44 -15.06 17.94
C GLY A 401 -10.74 -14.76 17.20
N SER A 402 -10.70 -14.44 15.89
CA SER A 402 -11.91 -14.09 15.12
C SER A 402 -12.82 -15.29 14.83
N ASN A 403 -12.26 -16.51 14.73
CA ASN A 403 -13.03 -17.71 14.48
C ASN A 403 -12.32 -18.95 15.06
N LYS A 404 -12.69 -19.31 16.29
CA LYS A 404 -12.13 -20.44 17.05
C LYS A 404 -12.79 -21.80 16.76
N GLY A 405 -13.99 -21.78 16.18
CA GLY A 405 -14.86 -22.96 16.02
C GLY A 405 -14.89 -23.54 14.61
N THR A 406 -13.88 -23.24 13.79
CA THR A 406 -13.86 -23.67 12.40
C THR A 406 -13.80 -25.20 12.31
N LYS A 407 -14.68 -25.78 11.49
CA LYS A 407 -14.67 -27.21 11.21
C LYS A 407 -13.79 -27.48 9.98
N PRO A 408 -12.75 -28.32 10.11
CA PRO A 408 -12.01 -28.80 8.95
C PRO A 408 -12.97 -29.49 7.96
N LEU A 409 -12.73 -29.30 6.66
CA LEU A 409 -13.46 -29.97 5.59
C LEU A 409 -12.63 -31.15 5.09
N PRO A 410 -13.00 -32.41 5.40
CA PRO A 410 -12.29 -33.58 4.90
C PRO A 410 -12.34 -33.61 3.37
N LEU A 411 -11.21 -33.90 2.73
CA LEU A 411 -11.11 -33.92 1.27
C LEU A 411 -11.54 -35.27 0.66
N GLY A 412 -11.51 -36.32 1.45
CA GLY A 412 -11.85 -37.68 1.04
C GLY A 412 -10.79 -38.66 1.54
N PRO A 413 -11.09 -39.97 1.58
CA PRO A 413 -10.07 -40.95 1.87
C PRO A 413 -9.22 -41.19 0.62
N PHE A 414 -7.93 -40.86 0.68
CA PHE A 414 -6.97 -41.08 -0.40
C PHE A 414 -6.11 -42.33 -0.15
N THR A 415 -5.51 -42.89 -1.20
CA THR A 415 -4.52 -43.98 -1.04
C THR A 415 -3.24 -43.51 -0.36
N GLU A 416 -2.94 -42.24 -0.54
CA GLU A 416 -1.81 -41.51 0.02
C GLU A 416 -1.97 -41.33 1.54
N ASP A 417 -3.21 -41.22 2.04
CA ASP A 417 -3.50 -41.15 3.48
C ASP A 417 -3.02 -42.41 4.21
N ARG A 418 -3.14 -43.58 3.56
CA ARG A 418 -2.63 -44.85 4.08
C ARG A 418 -1.10 -44.87 4.15
N THR A 419 -0.43 -44.29 3.15
CA THR A 419 1.04 -44.20 3.12
C THR A 419 1.52 -43.30 4.25
N CYS A 420 0.95 -42.10 4.37
CA CYS A 420 1.28 -41.17 5.47
C CYS A 420 1.01 -41.79 6.84
N ALA A 421 -0.10 -42.53 7.02
CA ALA A 421 -0.37 -43.27 8.25
C ALA A 421 0.73 -44.33 8.52
N GLY A 422 1.16 -45.06 7.48
CA GLY A 422 2.27 -46.01 7.56
C GLY A 422 3.59 -45.37 8.01
N ASP A 423 3.90 -44.18 7.47
CA ASP A 423 5.09 -43.40 7.83
C ASP A 423 5.04 -42.98 9.31
N VAL A 424 3.90 -42.42 9.76
CA VAL A 424 3.67 -42.05 11.17
C VAL A 424 3.79 -43.26 12.10
N LYS A 425 3.26 -44.42 11.70
CA LYS A 425 3.41 -45.68 12.45
C LYS A 425 4.88 -46.07 12.60
N GLY A 426 5.65 -45.99 11.51
CA GLY A 426 7.08 -46.28 11.50
C GLY A 426 7.83 -45.41 12.50
N GLU A 427 7.57 -44.10 12.44
CA GLU A 427 8.24 -43.13 13.31
C GLU A 427 7.81 -43.25 14.77
N LEU A 428 6.51 -43.40 15.05
CA LEU A 428 6.01 -43.64 16.41
C LEU A 428 6.68 -44.87 17.04
N ASN A 429 6.77 -45.99 16.32
CA ASN A 429 7.44 -47.20 16.82
C ASN A 429 8.94 -46.98 17.03
N SER A 430 9.58 -46.13 16.22
CA SER A 430 11.00 -45.78 16.39
C SER A 430 11.22 -44.99 17.69
N ILE A 431 10.38 -44.00 17.98
CA ILE A 431 10.66 -43.07 19.09
C ILE A 431 10.13 -43.50 20.46
N THR A 432 9.09 -44.33 20.55
CA THR A 432 8.43 -44.67 21.82
C THR A 432 9.38 -45.32 22.83
N SER A 433 10.23 -46.24 22.37
CA SER A 433 11.25 -46.88 23.20
C SER A 433 12.31 -45.88 23.71
N ARG A 434 12.72 -44.93 22.86
CA ARG A 434 13.70 -43.89 23.19
C ARG A 434 13.13 -42.86 24.17
N MET A 435 11.89 -42.42 23.98
CA MET A 435 11.19 -41.56 24.94
C MET A 435 11.04 -42.24 26.30
N SER A 436 10.80 -43.55 26.31
CA SER A 436 10.74 -44.33 27.55
C SER A 436 12.08 -44.36 28.27
N GLY A 437 13.21 -44.36 27.54
CA GLY A 437 14.55 -44.28 28.09
C GLY A 437 14.95 -42.90 28.64
N LEU A 438 14.24 -41.83 28.28
CA LEU A 438 14.50 -40.48 28.82
C LEU A 438 14.04 -40.31 30.27
N LEU A 439 13.20 -41.21 30.78
CA LEU A 439 12.56 -41.11 32.10
C LEU A 439 12.71 -42.42 32.85
N ASP A 440 13.19 -42.36 34.10
CA ASP A 440 13.36 -43.55 34.95
C ASP A 440 12.05 -44.34 35.16
N SER A 441 10.91 -43.67 35.11
CA SER A 441 9.57 -44.25 35.27
C SER A 441 8.89 -44.64 33.94
N GLY A 442 9.52 -44.35 32.79
CA GLY A 442 8.97 -44.55 31.45
C GLY A 442 7.95 -43.50 31.02
N ILE A 443 7.74 -43.36 29.70
CA ILE A 443 6.90 -42.32 29.12
C ILE A 443 5.41 -42.49 29.48
N VAL A 444 4.92 -43.72 29.54
CA VAL A 444 3.49 -44.01 29.81
C VAL A 444 3.08 -43.51 31.19
N TYR A 445 3.95 -43.65 32.20
CA TYR A 445 3.69 -43.12 33.54
C TYR A 445 3.44 -41.60 33.50
N HIS A 446 4.27 -40.87 32.76
CA HIS A 446 4.14 -39.41 32.60
C HIS A 446 2.92 -39.02 31.76
N MET A 447 2.59 -39.79 30.73
CA MET A 447 1.38 -39.59 29.92
C MET A 447 0.12 -39.74 30.76
N VAL A 448 0.05 -40.73 31.66
CA VAL A 448 -1.10 -40.94 32.57
C VAL A 448 -1.25 -39.76 33.53
N LEU A 449 -0.16 -39.26 34.11
CA LEU A 449 -0.21 -38.07 34.96
C LEU A 449 -0.67 -36.83 34.18
N THR A 450 -0.19 -36.66 32.95
CA THR A 450 -0.61 -35.57 32.07
C THR A 450 -2.10 -35.68 31.74
N ALA A 451 -2.58 -36.87 31.35
CA ALA A 451 -3.99 -37.15 31.07
C ALA A 451 -4.91 -36.79 32.25
N ARG A 452 -4.51 -37.16 33.47
CA ARG A 452 -5.25 -36.82 34.69
C ARG A 452 -5.24 -35.34 35.01
N ASN A 453 -4.12 -34.67 34.74
CA ASN A 453 -4.03 -33.22 34.87
C ASN A 453 -4.93 -32.49 33.86
N LEU A 454 -5.03 -32.98 32.62
CA LEU A 454 -5.97 -32.45 31.64
C LEU A 454 -7.43 -32.60 32.06
N ALA A 455 -7.76 -33.69 32.76
CA ALA A 455 -9.10 -33.88 33.33
C ALA A 455 -9.46 -32.87 34.42
N TYR A 456 -8.47 -32.25 35.07
CA TYR A 456 -8.70 -31.13 35.97
C TYR A 456 -9.09 -29.85 35.23
N PHE A 457 -8.45 -29.57 34.08
CA PHE A 457 -8.70 -28.36 33.30
C PHE A 457 -9.98 -28.42 32.47
N ASN A 458 -10.32 -29.59 31.92
CA ASN A 458 -11.49 -29.76 31.07
C ASN A 458 -12.53 -30.69 31.72
N LYS A 459 -13.66 -30.11 32.17
CA LYS A 459 -14.77 -30.82 32.82
C LYS A 459 -15.42 -31.91 31.95
N ASN A 460 -15.19 -31.91 30.64
CA ASN A 460 -15.70 -32.94 29.73
C ASN A 460 -14.92 -34.26 29.82
N PHE A 461 -13.71 -34.21 30.37
CA PHE A 461 -12.94 -35.39 30.72
C PHE A 461 -13.37 -35.89 32.10
N SER A 462 -13.66 -37.19 32.22
CA SER A 462 -13.91 -37.77 33.53
C SER A 462 -12.58 -38.00 34.23
N ALA A 463 -12.49 -37.63 35.51
CA ALA A 463 -11.34 -37.95 36.36
C ALA A 463 -11.13 -39.46 36.57
N THR A 464 -12.13 -40.28 36.21
CA THR A 464 -12.10 -41.74 36.34
C THR A 464 -11.94 -42.48 35.02
N ASP A 465 -11.98 -41.77 33.89
CA ASP A 465 -11.84 -42.36 32.54
C ASP A 465 -10.55 -41.83 31.90
N ASP A 466 -9.44 -42.50 32.23
CA ASP A 466 -8.11 -42.13 31.74
C ASP A 466 -8.04 -42.15 30.19
N ALA A 467 -8.94 -42.88 29.49
CA ALA A 467 -8.98 -42.91 28.03
C ALA A 467 -9.26 -41.53 27.40
N ARG A 468 -10.13 -40.72 28.02
CA ARG A 468 -10.47 -39.38 27.51
C ARG A 468 -9.32 -38.40 27.68
N GLY A 469 -8.61 -38.46 28.80
CA GLY A 469 -7.43 -37.65 29.05
C GLY A 469 -6.21 -38.11 28.25
N MET A 470 -6.14 -39.41 27.90
CA MET A 470 -5.05 -39.97 27.09
C MET A 470 -5.17 -39.63 25.61
N ALA A 471 -6.40 -39.54 25.08
CA ALA A 471 -6.66 -39.16 23.70
C ALA A 471 -5.91 -37.91 23.22
N PRO A 472 -5.96 -36.76 23.91
CA PRO A 472 -5.20 -35.59 23.48
C PRO A 472 -3.68 -35.76 23.61
N VAL A 473 -3.20 -36.53 24.60
CA VAL A 473 -1.76 -36.75 24.80
C VAL A 473 -1.18 -37.52 23.61
N ILE A 474 -1.79 -38.66 23.24
CA ILE A 474 -1.31 -39.45 22.11
C ILE A 474 -1.57 -38.76 20.76
N ALA A 475 -2.71 -38.05 20.63
CA ALA A 475 -3.03 -37.30 19.41
C ALA A 475 -2.00 -36.21 19.13
N VAL A 476 -1.68 -35.39 20.14
CA VAL A 476 -0.67 -34.33 20.00
C VAL A 476 0.71 -34.92 19.75
N MET A 477 1.07 -36.01 20.42
CA MET A 477 2.35 -36.69 20.22
C MET A 477 2.53 -37.14 18.76
N ALA A 478 1.55 -37.86 18.20
CA ALA A 478 1.62 -38.31 16.81
C ALA A 478 1.49 -37.15 15.81
N GLN A 479 0.62 -36.17 16.08
CA GLN A 479 0.49 -34.99 15.22
C GLN A 479 1.78 -34.17 15.21
N HIS A 480 2.54 -34.14 16.30
CA HIS A 480 3.82 -33.46 16.30
C HIS A 480 4.79 -34.08 15.31
N LEU A 481 4.86 -35.42 15.25
CA LEU A 481 5.70 -36.12 14.27
C LEU A 481 5.31 -35.75 12.85
N VAL A 482 4.00 -35.72 12.57
CA VAL A 482 3.49 -35.21 11.28
C VAL A 482 3.92 -33.76 11.07
N THR A 483 3.91 -32.93 12.11
CA THR A 483 4.25 -31.51 12.01
C THR A 483 5.72 -31.32 11.63
N ILE A 484 6.64 -32.00 12.30
CA ILE A 484 8.09 -31.83 12.13
C ILE A 484 8.69 -32.63 10.97
N ALA A 485 7.90 -33.51 10.36
CA ALA A 485 8.27 -34.21 9.13
C ALA A 485 8.42 -33.22 7.96
N ASP A 486 9.30 -33.56 7.03
CA ASP A 486 9.30 -32.99 5.69
C ASP A 486 8.11 -33.55 4.91
N TRP A 487 7.28 -32.65 4.39
CA TRP A 487 6.05 -33.02 3.69
C TRP A 487 6.30 -33.21 2.20
N ASN A 488 6.17 -34.45 1.74
CA ASN A 488 6.16 -34.71 0.31
C ASN A 488 4.75 -34.47 -0.24
N THR A 489 4.60 -33.42 -1.04
CA THR A 489 3.31 -32.97 -1.56
C THR A 489 3.28 -32.96 -3.07
N THR A 490 2.10 -33.17 -3.63
CA THR A 490 1.82 -33.01 -5.06
C THR A 490 0.69 -32.01 -5.25
N THR A 491 0.79 -31.19 -6.29
CA THR A 491 -0.29 -30.29 -6.70
C THR A 491 -1.19 -31.00 -7.71
N SER A 492 -2.51 -30.92 -7.52
CA SER A 492 -3.47 -31.47 -8.46
C SER A 492 -3.30 -30.84 -9.84
N SER A 493 -3.33 -31.68 -10.87
CA SER A 493 -3.32 -31.25 -12.27
C SER A 493 -4.71 -30.93 -12.81
N ASP A 494 -5.77 -31.25 -12.06
CA ASP A 494 -7.15 -30.99 -12.46
C ASP A 494 -7.49 -29.50 -12.24
N PRO A 495 -7.86 -28.75 -13.29
CA PRO A 495 -8.26 -27.34 -13.15
C PRO A 495 -9.53 -27.14 -12.31
N GLU A 496 -10.36 -28.17 -12.13
CA GLU A 496 -11.53 -28.10 -11.23
C GLU A 496 -11.14 -28.28 -9.76
N GLU A 497 -9.98 -28.88 -9.48
CA GLU A 497 -9.50 -29.14 -8.13
C GLU A 497 -8.64 -27.99 -7.60
N THR A 498 -9.32 -26.89 -7.30
CA THR A 498 -8.68 -25.69 -6.76
C THR A 498 -9.15 -25.39 -5.35
N THR A 499 -8.31 -24.67 -4.61
CA THR A 499 -8.59 -24.15 -3.29
C THR A 499 -8.70 -22.63 -3.38
N VAL A 500 -9.83 -22.10 -2.91
CA VAL A 500 -10.14 -20.67 -2.93
C VAL A 500 -9.95 -20.11 -1.53
N SER A 501 -9.19 -19.02 -1.42
CA SER A 501 -8.89 -18.35 -0.15
C SER A 501 -9.38 -16.90 -0.17
N PHE A 502 -10.07 -16.49 0.89
CA PHE A 502 -10.65 -15.16 1.05
C PHE A 502 -10.96 -14.89 2.54
N PRO A 503 -10.82 -13.64 3.04
CA PRO A 503 -10.24 -12.47 2.36
C PRO A 503 -8.71 -12.43 2.43
N ILE A 504 -8.10 -11.83 1.41
CA ILE A 504 -6.67 -11.54 1.35
C ILE A 504 -6.45 -10.05 1.10
N ARG A 505 -5.53 -9.49 1.88
CA ARG A 505 -5.00 -8.14 1.68
C ARG A 505 -3.50 -8.22 1.49
N TRP A 506 -3.01 -7.51 0.49
CA TRP A 506 -1.61 -7.45 0.12
C TRP A 506 -1.00 -6.18 0.68
N GLU A 507 0.19 -6.28 1.24
CA GLU A 507 0.99 -5.11 1.62
C GLU A 507 1.83 -4.70 0.40
N ILE A 508 1.51 -3.53 -0.15
CA ILE A 508 2.13 -3.01 -1.37
C ILE A 508 2.59 -1.57 -1.17
N TYR A 509 3.61 -1.17 -1.93
CA TYR A 509 3.97 0.23 -2.10
C TYR A 509 3.12 0.86 -3.18
N ALA A 510 2.32 1.87 -2.80
CA ALA A 510 1.55 2.57 -3.81
C ALA A 510 1.15 3.99 -3.40
N SER A 511 0.91 4.86 -4.40
CA SER A 511 0.70 6.30 -4.20
C SER A 511 -0.79 6.69 -4.30
N GLY A 512 -1.13 7.92 -3.86
CA GLY A 512 -2.49 8.47 -3.86
C GLY A 512 -3.12 8.64 -2.46
N PRO A 513 -4.28 9.33 -2.36
CA PRO A 513 -4.90 9.70 -1.09
C PRO A 513 -5.52 8.51 -0.33
N ARG A 514 -5.09 8.31 0.93
CA ARG A 514 -5.48 7.27 1.91
C ARG A 514 -6.73 7.61 2.71
N MET A 515 -6.88 8.87 3.09
CA MET A 515 -7.94 9.35 3.97
C MET A 515 -8.80 10.41 3.28
N ALA A 516 -10.02 10.61 3.77
CA ALA A 516 -10.93 11.62 3.21
C ALA A 516 -10.29 13.03 3.11
N TRP A 517 -9.42 13.40 4.06
CA TRP A 517 -8.73 14.69 4.04
C TRP A 517 -7.60 14.76 3.00
N GLU A 518 -7.00 13.63 2.61
CA GLU A 518 -5.92 13.60 1.61
C GLU A 518 -6.44 13.96 0.21
N TRP A 519 -7.76 13.89 -0.02
CA TRP A 519 -8.39 14.44 -1.21
C TRP A 519 -8.31 15.98 -1.29
N ALA A 520 -8.13 16.68 -0.18
CA ALA A 520 -7.84 18.11 -0.20
C ALA A 520 -6.48 18.40 -0.87
N ALA A 521 -5.50 17.49 -0.75
CA ALA A 521 -4.22 17.58 -1.45
C ALA A 521 -4.37 17.48 -2.98
N VAL A 522 -5.34 16.69 -3.47
CA VAL A 522 -5.66 16.64 -4.91
C VAL A 522 -6.18 18.00 -5.39
N VAL A 523 -7.07 18.64 -4.62
CA VAL A 523 -7.61 19.97 -4.94
C VAL A 523 -6.50 21.02 -5.05
N ILE A 524 -5.53 20.98 -4.13
CA ILE A 524 -4.35 21.87 -4.14
C ILE A 524 -3.59 21.76 -5.48
N LEU A 525 -3.30 20.54 -5.93
CA LEU A 525 -2.61 20.31 -7.20
C LEU A 525 -3.43 20.79 -8.41
N VAL A 526 -4.74 20.59 -8.40
CA VAL A 526 -5.64 21.06 -9.48
C VAL A 526 -5.60 22.58 -9.61
N VAL A 527 -5.66 23.32 -8.50
CA VAL A 527 -5.62 24.79 -8.51
C VAL A 527 -4.29 25.30 -9.08
N VAL A 528 -3.17 24.70 -8.67
CA VAL A 528 -1.84 25.07 -9.18
C VAL A 528 -1.71 24.75 -10.67
N LEU A 529 -2.14 23.57 -11.12
CA LEU A 529 -2.10 23.18 -12.53
C LEU A 529 -2.95 24.11 -13.40
N LEU A 530 -4.15 24.50 -12.93
CA LEU A 530 -5.00 25.45 -13.64
C LEU A 530 -4.34 26.83 -13.75
N ALA A 531 -3.69 27.30 -12.68
CA ALA A 531 -2.97 28.58 -12.70
C ALA A 531 -1.81 28.57 -13.71
N LEU A 532 -1.04 27.47 -13.76
CA LEU A 532 0.04 27.27 -14.73
C LEU A 532 -0.47 27.15 -16.16
N LEU A 533 -1.54 26.37 -16.39
CA LEU A 533 -2.15 26.21 -17.70
C LEU A 533 -2.69 27.53 -18.24
N ALA A 534 -3.35 28.33 -17.39
CA ALA A 534 -3.79 29.66 -17.76
C ALA A 534 -2.59 30.50 -18.23
N GLY A 535 -1.53 30.58 -17.43
CA GLY A 535 -0.32 31.32 -17.80
C GLY A 535 0.34 30.85 -19.11
N GLY A 536 0.48 29.53 -19.28
CA GLY A 536 1.06 28.93 -20.48
C GLY A 536 0.21 29.14 -21.74
N LEU A 537 -1.11 28.97 -21.65
CA LEU A 537 -2.03 29.26 -22.77
C LEU A 537 -2.01 30.74 -23.14
N TYR A 538 -1.98 31.65 -22.16
CA TYR A 538 -1.89 33.08 -22.45
C TYR A 538 -0.56 33.47 -23.11
N GLY A 539 0.57 32.87 -22.69
CA GLY A 539 1.88 33.08 -23.33
C GLY A 539 1.95 32.52 -24.76
N LEU A 540 1.52 31.26 -24.97
CA LEU A 540 1.62 30.57 -26.26
C LEU A 540 0.62 31.07 -27.30
N VAL A 541 -0.64 31.29 -26.94
CA VAL A 541 -1.69 31.67 -27.90
C VAL A 541 -1.56 33.12 -28.34
N LYS A 542 -1.04 34.00 -27.46
CA LYS A 542 -0.90 35.42 -27.77
C LYS A 542 0.53 35.85 -28.11
N GLY A 543 1.53 34.98 -27.96
CA GLY A 543 2.93 35.29 -28.28
C GLY A 543 3.50 36.45 -27.46
N ILE A 544 3.02 36.61 -26.21
CA ILE A 544 3.36 37.75 -25.36
C ILE A 544 4.54 37.37 -24.47
N GLU A 545 5.68 37.98 -24.74
CA GLU A 545 6.84 37.96 -23.85
C GLU A 545 6.64 38.96 -22.71
N PRO A 546 7.15 38.67 -21.49
CA PRO A 546 7.15 39.65 -20.42
C PRO A 546 7.92 40.90 -20.85
N GLY A 547 7.31 42.07 -20.69
CA GLY A 547 7.95 43.32 -21.11
C GLY A 547 9.25 43.58 -20.33
N PRO A 548 10.35 44.02 -20.97
CA PRO A 548 11.63 44.27 -20.30
C PRO A 548 11.55 45.34 -19.19
N TRP A 549 10.49 46.15 -19.19
CA TRP A 549 10.20 47.14 -18.15
C TRP A 549 9.70 46.56 -16.83
N LEU A 550 9.32 45.28 -16.78
CA LEU A 550 8.90 44.62 -15.55
C LEU A 550 10.08 44.07 -14.73
N GLU A 551 11.28 44.04 -15.30
CA GLU A 551 12.49 43.64 -14.59
C GLU A 551 13.00 44.79 -13.70
N LYS A 552 13.70 44.48 -12.61
CA LYS A 552 14.26 45.49 -11.68
C LYS A 552 15.07 46.57 -12.41
N GLY A 553 15.86 46.17 -13.42
CA GLY A 553 16.63 47.08 -14.25
C GLY A 553 15.74 47.99 -15.11
N GLY A 554 14.68 47.44 -15.71
CA GLY A 554 13.70 48.20 -16.50
C GLY A 554 12.90 49.18 -15.65
N ILE A 555 12.45 48.77 -14.46
CA ILE A 555 11.73 49.65 -13.51
C ILE A 555 12.64 50.81 -13.07
N MET A 556 13.91 50.55 -12.78
CA MET A 556 14.87 51.61 -12.43
C MET A 556 15.17 52.54 -13.60
N LEU A 557 15.31 52.01 -14.82
CA LEU A 557 15.55 52.81 -16.03
C LEU A 557 14.35 53.74 -16.30
N LEU A 558 13.14 53.21 -16.17
CA LEU A 558 11.91 53.95 -16.39
C LEU A 558 11.60 54.95 -15.27
N ALA A 559 11.93 54.62 -14.02
CA ALA A 559 11.88 55.58 -12.92
C ALA A 559 12.80 56.78 -13.18
N ASN A 560 14.00 56.52 -13.73
CA ASN A 560 14.98 57.56 -14.05
C ASN A 560 14.58 58.43 -15.27
N GLN A 561 13.83 57.85 -16.22
CA GLN A 561 13.32 58.56 -17.41
C GLN A 561 11.98 59.27 -17.18
N SER A 562 11.29 59.01 -16.06
CA SER A 562 10.02 59.64 -15.74
C SER A 562 10.19 61.13 -15.36
N LYS A 563 9.26 61.99 -15.78
CA LYS A 563 9.30 63.42 -15.43
C LYS A 563 9.12 63.59 -13.91
N PRO A 564 9.96 64.39 -13.22
CA PRO A 564 9.76 64.68 -11.80
C PRO A 564 8.44 65.42 -11.60
N ILE A 565 7.70 65.02 -10.56
CA ILE A 565 6.42 65.63 -10.19
C ILE A 565 6.66 67.08 -9.77
N ASP A 566 5.84 68.03 -10.24
CA ASP A 566 6.01 69.45 -9.90
C ASP A 566 5.84 69.74 -8.39
N SER A 567 5.14 68.88 -7.64
CA SER A 567 5.05 68.95 -6.16
C SER A 567 6.33 68.50 -5.44
N ALA A 568 7.22 67.76 -6.10
CA ALA A 568 8.48 67.28 -5.53
C ALA A 568 9.67 68.21 -5.79
N LYS A 569 9.49 69.31 -6.56
CA LYS A 569 10.56 70.28 -6.81
C LYS A 569 10.90 71.15 -5.60
N GLU A 570 10.03 71.23 -4.58
CA GLU A 570 10.24 72.12 -3.43
C GLU A 570 10.25 71.45 -2.05
N SER A 571 10.06 70.12 -1.93
CA SER A 571 9.99 69.48 -0.61
C SER A 571 11.00 68.34 -0.46
N VAL A 572 12.09 68.64 0.25
CA VAL A 572 12.91 67.64 0.94
C VAL A 572 12.18 67.30 2.25
N GLY A 573 11.27 66.32 2.18
CA GLY A 573 10.78 65.57 3.34
C GLY A 573 9.34 65.82 3.78
N GLY A 574 8.64 64.71 4.08
CA GLY A 574 7.34 64.66 4.77
C GLY A 574 6.14 64.98 3.87
N GLU A 575 5.07 64.17 3.96
CA GLU A 575 3.82 64.20 3.14
C GLU A 575 3.94 63.89 1.64
N ALA A 576 4.90 64.46 0.89
CA ALA A 576 5.02 64.19 -0.55
C ALA A 576 5.44 62.74 -0.89
N SER A 577 6.03 62.02 0.08
CA SER A 577 6.34 60.59 -0.05
C SER A 577 5.11 59.70 0.01
N GLU A 578 4.01 60.14 0.65
CA GLU A 578 2.73 59.42 0.64
C GLU A 578 2.00 59.66 -0.70
N GLU A 579 2.07 60.88 -1.26
CA GLU A 579 1.53 61.17 -2.59
C GLU A 579 2.25 60.41 -3.72
N ALA A 580 3.55 60.14 -3.58
CA ALA A 580 4.30 59.30 -4.53
C ALA A 580 3.86 57.83 -4.48
N GLU A 581 3.36 57.33 -3.34
CA GLU A 581 2.82 55.98 -3.18
C GLU A 581 1.44 55.84 -3.85
N GLU A 582 0.69 56.94 -3.99
CA GLU A 582 -0.61 57.01 -4.66
C GLU A 582 -0.56 57.23 -6.18
N ALA A 583 0.64 57.45 -6.73
CA ALA A 583 0.79 57.88 -8.11
C ALA A 583 0.59 56.74 -9.11
N THR A 584 -0.19 56.99 -10.16
CA THR A 584 -0.48 56.00 -11.21
C THR A 584 0.43 56.23 -12.41
N TYR A 585 1.01 55.14 -12.88
CA TYR A 585 2.07 55.09 -13.88
C TYR A 585 1.48 54.66 -15.24
N TYR A 586 1.59 55.51 -16.25
CA TYR A 586 1.12 55.23 -17.62
C TYR A 586 2.29 55.01 -18.55
N VAL A 587 2.30 53.92 -19.31
CA VAL A 587 3.22 53.79 -20.46
C VAL A 587 2.54 54.44 -21.65
N ARG A 588 3.13 55.50 -22.20
CA ARG A 588 2.62 56.12 -23.43
C ARG A 588 3.14 55.34 -24.63
N ASP A 589 2.24 54.81 -25.45
CA ASP A 589 2.59 54.21 -26.73
C ASP A 589 3.02 55.33 -27.69
N SER A 590 4.31 55.35 -28.03
CA SER A 590 4.87 56.25 -29.02
C SER A 590 4.72 55.59 -30.39
N THR A 591 3.74 56.04 -31.18
CA THR A 591 3.57 55.59 -32.57
C THR A 591 4.64 56.14 -33.52
N ALA A 592 5.68 56.81 -33.02
CA ALA A 592 6.84 57.23 -33.79
C ALA A 592 7.99 56.23 -33.56
N ALA A 593 8.45 55.58 -34.63
CA ALA A 593 9.37 54.45 -34.64
C ALA A 593 10.79 54.69 -34.06
N HIS A 594 11.02 55.75 -33.28
CA HIS A 594 12.32 56.07 -32.67
C HIS A 594 12.28 56.62 -31.24
N ASP A 595 11.15 56.62 -30.54
CA ASP A 595 11.12 57.04 -29.12
C ASP A 595 10.82 55.87 -28.18
N GLU A 596 11.65 55.72 -27.15
CA GLU A 596 11.49 54.75 -26.08
C GLU A 596 10.16 54.96 -25.31
N PRO A 597 9.50 53.89 -24.82
CA PRO A 597 8.27 54.00 -24.05
C PRO A 597 8.52 54.80 -22.76
N GLN A 598 7.82 55.91 -22.57
CA GLN A 598 7.96 56.76 -21.38
C GLN A 598 6.85 56.49 -20.36
N LEU A 599 7.25 56.42 -19.09
CA LEU A 599 6.37 56.34 -17.94
C LEU A 599 5.91 57.73 -17.51
N VAL A 600 4.61 57.98 -17.60
CA VAL A 600 3.95 59.23 -17.21
C VAL A 600 3.26 59.02 -15.87
N LEU A 601 3.69 59.78 -14.86
CA LEU A 601 3.03 59.91 -13.57
C LEU A 601 1.86 60.90 -13.70
N VAL A 602 0.65 60.53 -13.29
CA VAL A 602 -0.51 61.44 -13.24
C VAL A 602 -1.03 61.55 -11.81
N ASP A 603 -1.06 62.78 -11.29
CA ASP A 603 -1.66 63.13 -10.01
C ASP A 603 -3.19 63.14 -10.10
N LYS A 604 -3.85 62.46 -9.16
CA LYS A 604 -5.32 62.33 -9.10
C LYS A 604 -6.03 63.66 -8.80
N LYS A 605 -5.35 64.68 -8.27
CA LYS A 605 -5.99 65.98 -7.96
C LYS A 605 -6.37 66.82 -9.20
N GLY A 606 -5.88 66.46 -10.39
CA GLY A 606 -6.21 67.15 -11.65
C GLY A 606 -7.35 66.55 -12.49
N ALA A 607 -7.94 65.42 -12.07
CA ALA A 607 -8.79 64.60 -12.96
C ALA A 607 -10.19 65.15 -13.27
N ASN A 608 -10.55 66.35 -12.78
CA ASN A 608 -11.87 66.95 -13.04
C ASN A 608 -11.89 67.96 -14.20
N ASN A 609 -10.78 68.23 -14.90
CA ASN A 609 -10.75 69.26 -15.95
C ASN A 609 -9.88 68.95 -17.18
N LEU A 610 -9.72 67.68 -17.54
CA LEU A 610 -9.20 67.32 -18.86
C LEU A 610 -10.37 66.94 -19.76
N ASP A 611 -10.91 67.96 -20.44
CA ASP A 611 -11.63 67.78 -21.70
C ASP A 611 -10.76 66.90 -22.60
N TYR A 612 -11.37 65.82 -23.11
CA TYR A 612 -10.79 65.04 -24.20
C TYR A 612 -10.64 65.96 -25.41
N VAL A 613 -9.48 66.59 -25.56
CA VAL A 613 -9.11 67.24 -26.81
C VAL A 613 -8.91 66.13 -27.84
N SER A 614 -9.89 66.00 -28.74
CA SER A 614 -9.78 65.20 -29.94
C SER A 614 -8.52 65.63 -30.69
N VAL A 615 -7.59 64.70 -30.85
CA VAL A 615 -6.39 64.93 -31.66
C VAL A 615 -6.82 65.00 -33.12
N ASP A 616 -6.78 66.21 -33.68
CA ASP A 616 -6.98 66.48 -35.10
C ASP A 616 -5.90 65.77 -35.92
N LYS A 617 -6.31 64.85 -36.80
CA LYS A 617 -5.42 63.94 -37.54
C LYS A 617 -4.56 64.60 -38.61
N ASN A 618 -4.62 65.93 -38.79
CA ASN A 618 -4.03 66.61 -39.94
C ASN A 618 -2.99 67.70 -39.63
N LYS A 619 -2.39 67.76 -38.43
CA LYS A 619 -1.29 68.71 -38.17
C LYS A 619 0.05 68.03 -37.93
N VAL A 620 0.86 68.04 -38.99
CA VAL A 620 2.30 67.78 -38.94
C VAL A 620 3.01 68.98 -38.30
N TYR A 621 3.70 68.75 -37.19
CA TYR A 621 4.70 69.68 -36.68
C TYR A 621 6.08 69.08 -36.91
N ASN A 622 6.77 69.59 -37.92
CA ASN A 622 8.21 69.39 -38.11
C ASN A 622 8.95 70.37 -37.20
N ASN A 623 9.91 69.89 -36.42
CA ASN A 623 11.13 70.67 -36.22
C ASN A 623 12.35 69.78 -36.06
N THR A 624 13.28 70.00 -36.99
CA THR A 624 14.60 69.41 -37.15
C THR A 624 15.53 69.73 -35.98
N ARG A 625 16.27 68.72 -35.49
CA ARG A 625 17.71 68.79 -35.20
C ARG A 625 18.33 67.39 -35.22
N HIS A 626 19.43 67.28 -35.95
CA HIS A 626 20.14 66.05 -36.30
C HIS A 626 20.80 65.33 -35.11
N PRO A 627 21.13 64.03 -35.28
CA PRO A 627 21.72 63.19 -34.25
C PRO A 627 23.22 63.44 -34.11
N GLN A 628 23.75 63.34 -32.90
CA GLN A 628 25.12 62.90 -32.69
C GLN A 628 25.10 61.45 -32.25
N THR A 629 25.56 60.59 -33.14
CA THR A 629 26.01 59.22 -32.86
C THR A 629 27.21 59.28 -31.91
N MET A 630 27.12 58.65 -30.75
CA MET A 630 28.30 58.30 -29.96
C MET A 630 28.54 56.80 -30.07
N ASN A 631 29.69 56.47 -30.66
CA ASN A 631 30.14 55.12 -30.97
C ASN A 631 30.52 54.33 -29.71
N TRP A 632 30.31 53.03 -29.81
CA TRP A 632 30.54 51.97 -28.83
C TRP A 632 32.02 51.64 -28.55
N HIS A 633 32.94 52.62 -28.55
CA HIS A 633 34.39 52.34 -28.48
C HIS A 633 35.21 53.01 -27.37
N ASP A 634 34.62 53.77 -26.44
CA ASP A 634 35.39 54.37 -25.32
C ASP A 634 35.25 53.60 -23.99
N ALA A 635 34.69 52.39 -24.00
CA ALA A 635 34.90 51.44 -22.92
C ALA A 635 36.22 50.71 -23.18
N ILE A 636 37.34 51.28 -22.72
CA ILE A 636 38.61 50.65 -22.29
C ILE A 636 39.69 51.76 -22.29
N HIS A 637 39.84 52.47 -21.16
CA HIS A 637 41.11 52.80 -20.48
C HIS A 637 41.01 53.97 -19.49
N GLY A 638 41.26 53.65 -18.20
CA GLY A 638 41.85 54.54 -17.18
C GLY A 638 40.88 55.53 -16.50
N SER A 639 40.99 55.84 -15.21
CA SER A 639 41.89 55.46 -14.11
C SER A 639 41.30 56.14 -12.87
N GLY A 640 41.20 55.47 -11.72
CA GLY A 640 42.10 55.78 -10.61
C GLY A 640 41.68 57.02 -9.81
N TYR A 641 40.78 56.84 -8.84
CA TYR A 641 40.94 57.10 -7.40
C TYR A 641 39.67 56.67 -6.66
#